data_AF-A0A453IU23-F1
#
_entry.id   AF-A0A453IU23-F1
#
_cell.length_a   1.000
_cell.length_b   1.000
_cell.length_c   1.000
_cell.angle_alpha   90.00
_cell.angle_beta   90.00
_cell.angle_gamma   90.00
#
_symmetry.space_group_name_H-M   'P 1'
#
loop_
_entity.id
_entity.type
_entity.pdbx_description
1 polymer ?
#
loop_
_entity_poly.entity_id
_entity_poly.type
_entity_poly.pdbx_seq_one_letter_code
_entity_poly.pdbx_strand_id
1 'polypeptide(L)'
;MKSLEDDHADLGGKNSSLLAEKDLLYSQLENLQDQVEIRNEQHEALLRLHQIQINDFEATVSSLQEKICHMDEMLDQELQDCTDASISALILNNSLADVKDKNFALFDECQKFIKAADSAEAVISRLKEEAKNEEEEKEVLLKHNKELREGISQQIKILNVCKDLGRPSVIHDEIMLQTLSRETCNHVKHKEESEHRNVFMEAELSVLGTILTEIVIDFRDLHLQKCELEKEVEAGAAELLFARNENHKLIELNEQMCQRLQQGSEKEETLNIELSNGMARLMQKDDELHKADEKNQFLQETNQELCRVLRDLEASAEDAKGELEEKIAALTEQGAVRDNDYLLLCEANVALQGDIDTHKQKEESLVSTLEMVTKENEQHEREIVSLVSDMITCSVNVMIYEEHLLELMMECEALEIRMITEKGMLMKEISSRDAYVDELHRRIAVMGAETAELKAEMSRYLPLLASLSDQISMLEGGTHLLSDKEGNLELVQDDRRGSEFLDIPSGVLELDSLIARVEALRVVILDVKDRQDKEFTEFAAKLESANLEIQDLKSRKGSCIRHKEQYMEDDRQKYDADNSKGKQAQIMKDIELDQVSTCPPYGSGAAVYPLGGDANAELDDEMLQLWETAEKDCKSGTAKSSSSEHDIQEVEEVKSQYTSFEIARGRDQGINRLEISTATLEPQQLWTKNVLEKLATDAQGLLIIQASIEEVKQKIEGTSKGKSPMSSEYSSIRAQLQEIEGSVLEQIGFNSSLTKKAENYPAFEVNADLEGYSSRRKISEQVQKGSEKVARLDLELQKIQYVLLKLEEEHEFKRVKVSEKRSRLLLRDYVYAKKDKNDAGQKKKSRVPFCGCVRPKTMTEP
;
A
#
# COMPACT_ATOMS: atom_id res chain seq x y z
N MET A 1 -51.12 52.15 16.73
CA MET A 1 -51.47 50.84 16.15
C MET A 1 -50.45 50.58 15.06
N LYS A 2 -50.75 50.67 13.75
CA LYS A 2 -49.87 50.19 12.68
C LYS A 2 -48.36 50.00 12.94
N SER A 3 -47.57 51.04 13.22
CA SER A 3 -46.14 50.84 13.50
C SER A 3 -45.83 49.93 14.69
N LEU A 4 -46.65 49.92 15.75
CA LEU A 4 -46.54 48.98 16.87
C LEU A 4 -46.98 47.56 16.50
N GLU A 5 -47.79 47.39 15.45
CA GLU A 5 -48.14 46.08 14.90
C GLU A 5 -47.00 45.57 13.99
N ASP A 6 -46.39 46.47 13.21
CA ASP A 6 -45.20 46.21 12.40
C ASP A 6 -43.97 45.88 13.29
N ASP A 7 -43.70 46.68 14.33
CA ASP A 7 -42.64 46.45 15.34
C ASP A 7 -42.84 45.11 16.08
N HIS A 8 -44.09 44.77 16.41
CA HIS A 8 -44.42 43.50 17.08
C HIS A 8 -44.28 42.30 16.10
N ALA A 9 -44.53 42.48 14.81
CA ALA A 9 -44.30 41.44 13.81
C ALA A 9 -42.80 41.18 13.60
N ASP A 10 -41.98 42.24 13.52
CA ASP A 10 -40.52 42.15 13.44
C ASP A 10 -39.91 41.50 14.69
N LEU A 11 -40.34 41.92 15.89
CA LEU A 11 -39.95 41.27 17.15
C LEU A 11 -40.39 39.80 17.22
N GLY A 12 -41.58 39.48 16.71
CA GLY A 12 -42.08 38.10 16.60
C GLY A 12 -41.23 37.23 15.67
N GLY A 13 -40.83 37.78 14.50
CA GLY A 13 -39.93 37.13 13.55
C GLY A 13 -38.53 36.90 14.15
N LYS A 14 -37.95 37.92 14.79
CA LYS A 14 -36.66 37.83 15.50
C LYS A 14 -36.68 36.80 16.62
N ASN A 15 -37.74 36.78 17.44
CA ASN A 15 -37.90 35.80 18.51
C ASN A 15 -38.06 34.37 17.97
N SER A 16 -38.74 34.20 16.83
CA SER A 16 -38.86 32.91 16.14
C SER A 16 -37.52 32.43 15.56
N SER A 17 -36.74 33.34 14.98
CA SER A 17 -35.39 33.05 14.48
C SER A 17 -34.45 32.64 15.61
N LEU A 18 -34.47 33.37 16.73
CA LEU A 18 -33.67 33.04 17.91
C LEU A 18 -34.11 31.72 18.56
N LEU A 19 -35.40 31.38 18.52
CA LEU A 19 -35.88 30.07 18.99
C LEU A 19 -35.30 28.94 18.13
N ALA A 20 -35.37 29.07 16.80
CA ALA A 20 -34.85 28.09 15.85
C ALA A 20 -33.31 27.95 15.91
N GLU A 21 -32.59 29.06 16.07
CA GLU A 21 -31.13 29.04 16.29
C GLU A 21 -30.77 28.36 17.61
N LYS A 22 -31.51 28.66 18.69
CA LYS A 22 -31.36 28.00 19.99
C LYS A 22 -31.66 26.50 19.92
N ASP A 23 -32.69 26.08 19.18
CA ASP A 23 -33.03 24.66 19.00
C ASP A 23 -31.98 23.93 18.15
N LEU A 24 -31.47 24.57 17.08
CA LEU A 24 -30.34 24.07 16.29
C LEU A 24 -29.07 23.90 17.14
N LEU A 25 -28.76 24.86 18.00
CA LEU A 25 -27.62 24.79 18.93
C LEU A 25 -27.80 23.68 19.97
N TYR A 26 -29.02 23.42 20.46
CA TYR A 26 -29.28 22.25 21.30
C TYR A 26 -29.03 20.94 20.55
N SER A 27 -29.54 20.77 19.32
CA SER A 27 -29.26 19.57 18.52
C SER A 27 -27.77 19.39 18.18
N GLN A 28 -27.02 20.48 18.02
CA GLN A 28 -25.57 20.43 17.84
C GLN A 28 -24.83 20.04 19.12
N LEU A 29 -25.26 20.54 20.29
CA LEU A 29 -24.70 20.16 21.59
C LEU A 29 -24.98 18.69 21.94
N GLU A 30 -26.19 18.21 21.67
CA GLU A 30 -26.58 16.81 21.83
C GLU A 30 -25.71 15.90 20.95
N ASN A 31 -25.58 16.20 19.66
CA ASN A 31 -24.71 15.45 18.75
C ASN A 31 -23.21 15.47 19.16
N LEU A 32 -22.72 16.59 19.68
CA LEU A 32 -21.36 16.68 20.21
C LEU A 32 -21.18 15.90 21.52
N GLN A 33 -22.22 15.81 22.36
CA GLN A 33 -22.22 14.99 23.56
C GLN A 33 -22.15 13.50 23.18
N ASP A 34 -22.99 13.03 22.26
CA ASP A 34 -22.97 11.65 21.75
C ASP A 34 -21.59 11.28 21.19
N GLN A 35 -20.98 12.16 20.39
CA GLN A 35 -19.63 11.97 19.85
C GLN A 35 -18.53 11.90 20.91
N VAL A 36 -18.70 12.58 22.04
CA VAL A 36 -17.77 12.50 23.18
C VAL A 36 -17.99 11.22 23.98
N GLU A 37 -19.24 10.81 24.19
CA GLU A 37 -19.58 9.56 24.89
C GLU A 37 -19.05 8.34 24.13
N ILE A 38 -19.34 8.23 22.83
CA ILE A 38 -18.81 7.17 21.95
C ILE A 38 -17.27 7.15 21.96
N ARG A 39 -16.61 8.32 21.97
CA ARG A 39 -15.14 8.40 22.03
C ARG A 39 -14.59 7.92 23.37
N ASN A 40 -15.28 8.21 24.46
CA ASN A 40 -14.90 7.76 25.80
C ASN A 40 -15.05 6.24 25.93
N GLU A 41 -16.15 5.66 25.43
CA GLU A 41 -16.34 4.20 25.36
C GLU A 41 -15.22 3.52 24.55
N GLN A 42 -14.88 4.07 23.38
CA GLN A 42 -13.76 3.57 22.56
C GLN A 42 -12.41 3.65 23.28
N HIS A 43 -12.16 4.72 24.04
CA HIS A 43 -10.95 4.84 24.86
C HIS A 43 -10.93 3.83 26.01
N GLU A 44 -12.05 3.59 26.69
CA GLU A 44 -12.12 2.60 27.76
C GLU A 44 -11.96 1.17 27.24
N ALA A 45 -12.55 0.86 26.08
CA ALA A 45 -12.35 -0.42 25.39
C ALA A 45 -10.87 -0.64 25.01
N LEU A 46 -10.18 0.40 24.51
CA LEU A 46 -8.76 0.34 24.19
C LEU A 46 -7.89 0.14 25.44
N LEU A 47 -8.19 0.83 26.54
CA LEU A 47 -7.49 0.66 27.83
C LEU A 47 -7.69 -0.76 28.39
N ARG A 48 -8.91 -1.31 28.31
CA ARG A 48 -9.21 -2.70 28.70
C ARG A 48 -8.43 -3.70 27.84
N LEU A 49 -8.33 -3.48 26.53
CA LEU A 49 -7.51 -4.31 25.63
C LEU A 49 -6.02 -4.26 25.98
N HIS A 50 -5.46 -3.06 26.18
CA HIS A 50 -4.06 -2.91 26.59
C HIS A 50 -3.78 -3.56 27.95
N GLN A 51 -4.70 -3.49 28.91
CA GLN A 51 -4.54 -4.17 30.20
C GLN A 51 -4.51 -5.70 30.06
N ILE A 52 -5.32 -6.28 29.18
CA ILE A 52 -5.27 -7.72 28.88
C ILE A 52 -3.91 -8.09 28.28
N GLN A 53 -3.43 -7.32 27.30
CA GLN A 53 -2.12 -7.53 26.68
C GLN A 53 -0.96 -7.42 27.70
N ILE A 54 -1.02 -6.46 28.63
CA ILE A 54 -0.05 -6.33 29.73
C ILE A 54 -0.07 -7.57 30.62
N ASN A 55 -1.24 -8.04 31.03
CA ASN A 55 -1.37 -9.25 31.85
C ASN A 55 -0.82 -10.50 31.14
N ASP A 56 -1.07 -10.64 29.83
CA ASP A 56 -0.53 -11.73 29.00
C ASP A 56 1.01 -11.65 28.92
N PHE A 57 1.57 -10.45 28.76
CA PHE A 57 3.03 -10.25 28.80
C PHE A 57 3.62 -10.55 30.19
N GLU A 58 2.99 -10.11 31.28
CA GLU A 58 3.43 -10.43 32.65
C GLU A 58 3.41 -11.94 32.93
N ALA A 59 2.40 -12.66 32.43
CA ALA A 59 2.31 -14.11 32.54
C ALA A 59 3.43 -14.82 31.74
N THR A 60 3.73 -14.37 30.52
CA THR A 60 4.84 -14.94 29.74
C THR A 60 6.21 -14.64 30.34
N VAL A 61 6.43 -13.43 30.88
CA VAL A 61 7.66 -13.06 31.60
C VAL A 61 7.83 -13.95 32.85
N SER A 62 6.76 -14.16 33.62
CA SER A 62 6.78 -15.03 34.81
C SER A 62 7.16 -16.47 34.46
N SER A 63 6.58 -17.05 33.39
CA SER A 63 6.94 -18.40 32.92
C SER A 63 8.37 -18.49 32.37
N LEU A 64 8.91 -17.41 31.81
CA LEU A 64 10.31 -17.36 31.38
C LEU A 64 11.27 -17.26 32.58
N GLN A 65 10.92 -16.48 33.62
CA GLN A 65 11.69 -16.40 34.86
C GLN A 65 11.74 -17.75 35.59
N GLU A 66 10.61 -18.45 35.71
CA GLU A 66 10.55 -19.80 36.29
C GLU A 66 11.46 -20.79 35.53
N LYS A 67 11.46 -20.74 34.20
CA LYS A 67 12.37 -21.56 33.36
C LYS A 67 13.84 -21.19 33.53
N ILE A 68 14.16 -19.91 33.68
CA ILE A 68 15.53 -19.46 33.92
C ILE A 68 16.02 -20.02 35.27
N CYS A 69 15.26 -19.83 36.35
CA CYS A 69 15.62 -20.38 37.66
C CYS A 69 15.79 -21.90 37.63
N HIS A 70 14.94 -22.64 36.92
CA HIS A 70 15.08 -24.09 36.79
C HIS A 70 16.32 -24.51 35.97
N MET A 71 16.68 -23.75 34.93
CA MET A 71 17.93 -23.97 34.18
C MET A 71 19.18 -23.64 35.01
N ASP A 72 19.12 -22.60 35.85
CA ASP A 72 20.20 -22.24 36.79
C ASP A 72 20.38 -23.36 37.84
N GLU A 73 19.30 -23.87 38.42
CA GLU A 73 19.32 -25.04 39.33
C GLU A 73 19.93 -26.29 38.67
N MET A 74 19.57 -26.57 37.41
CA MET A 74 20.16 -27.67 36.65
C MET A 74 21.66 -27.45 36.37
N LEU A 75 22.05 -26.21 36.05
CA LEU A 75 23.45 -25.87 35.77
C LEU A 75 24.32 -26.01 37.02
N ASP A 76 23.85 -25.56 38.18
CA ASP A 76 24.54 -25.75 39.46
C ASP A 76 24.70 -27.24 39.81
N GLN A 77 23.70 -28.08 39.52
CA GLN A 77 23.79 -29.53 39.73
C GLN A 77 24.80 -30.20 38.77
N GLU A 78 24.77 -29.89 37.48
CA GLU A 78 25.74 -30.42 36.50
C GLU A 78 27.16 -29.93 36.78
N LEU A 79 27.33 -28.69 37.29
CA LEU A 79 28.61 -28.19 37.79
C LEU A 79 29.08 -28.99 39.02
N GLN A 80 28.22 -29.25 40.00
CA GLN A 80 28.54 -30.06 41.17
C GLN A 80 28.99 -31.47 40.76
N ASP A 81 28.19 -32.17 39.94
CA ASP A 81 28.50 -33.51 39.43
C ASP A 81 29.83 -33.53 38.64
N CYS A 82 30.11 -32.49 37.85
CA CYS A 82 31.38 -32.32 37.15
C CYS A 82 32.57 -32.12 38.11
N THR A 83 32.40 -31.39 39.21
CA THR A 83 33.45 -31.26 40.23
C THR A 83 33.70 -32.57 40.99
N ASP A 84 32.66 -33.32 41.35
CA ASP A 84 32.81 -34.61 42.05
C ASP A 84 33.42 -35.69 41.14
N ALA A 85 33.07 -35.68 39.84
CA ALA A 85 33.76 -36.50 38.84
C ALA A 85 35.24 -36.12 38.69
N SER A 86 35.55 -34.82 38.70
CA SER A 86 36.93 -34.32 38.61
C SER A 86 37.77 -34.66 39.85
N ILE A 87 37.19 -34.55 41.04
CA ILE A 87 37.81 -34.97 42.31
C ILE A 87 38.06 -36.48 42.30
N SER A 88 37.08 -37.27 41.86
CA SER A 88 37.19 -38.72 41.73
C SER A 88 38.30 -39.14 40.76
N ALA A 89 38.40 -38.47 39.61
CA ALA A 89 39.47 -38.69 38.63
C ALA A 89 40.86 -38.34 39.19
N LEU A 90 40.98 -37.27 39.98
CA LEU A 90 42.22 -36.88 40.64
C LEU A 90 42.65 -37.89 41.71
N ILE A 91 41.70 -38.40 42.51
CA ILE A 91 41.95 -39.47 43.50
C ILE A 91 42.42 -40.76 42.81
N LEU A 92 41.78 -41.15 41.71
CA LEU A 92 42.18 -42.32 40.91
C LEU A 92 43.56 -42.14 40.27
N ASN A 93 43.88 -40.96 39.73
CA ASN A 93 45.19 -40.69 39.12
C ASN A 93 46.33 -40.69 40.15
N ASN A 94 46.10 -40.11 41.33
CA ASN A 94 47.04 -40.19 42.45
C ASN A 94 47.24 -41.65 42.89
N SER A 95 46.15 -42.42 43.04
CA SER A 95 46.21 -43.85 43.37
C SER A 95 46.98 -44.67 42.33
N LEU A 96 46.85 -44.32 41.05
CA LEU A 96 47.59 -44.94 39.95
C LEU A 96 49.08 -44.59 39.96
N ALA A 97 49.46 -43.36 40.32
CA ALA A 97 50.86 -43.00 40.55
C ALA A 97 51.45 -43.80 41.72
N ASP A 98 50.73 -43.84 42.85
CA ASP A 98 51.07 -44.62 44.04
C ASP A 98 51.29 -46.12 43.74
N VAL A 99 50.56 -46.69 42.78
CA VAL A 99 50.72 -48.08 42.33
C VAL A 99 51.88 -48.25 41.34
N LYS A 100 52.11 -47.28 40.45
CA LYS A 100 53.28 -47.27 39.55
C LYS A 100 54.59 -47.24 40.34
N ASP A 101 54.71 -46.36 41.33
CA ASP A 101 55.91 -46.21 42.14
C ASP A 101 56.21 -47.48 42.96
N LYS A 102 55.16 -48.13 43.50
CA LYS A 102 55.28 -49.45 44.15
C LYS A 102 55.72 -50.54 43.18
N ASN A 103 55.21 -50.54 41.95
CA ASN A 103 55.65 -51.49 40.92
C ASN A 103 57.10 -51.26 40.48
N PHE A 104 57.56 -50.01 40.38
CA PHE A 104 58.98 -49.71 40.11
C PHE A 104 59.89 -50.15 41.27
N ALA A 105 59.49 -49.90 42.52
CA ALA A 105 60.23 -50.37 43.70
C ALA A 105 60.35 -51.90 43.75
N LEU A 106 59.27 -52.62 43.45
CA LEU A 106 59.26 -54.09 43.34
C LEU A 106 60.11 -54.59 42.17
N PHE A 107 60.12 -53.89 41.03
CA PHE A 107 60.99 -54.24 39.88
C PHE A 107 62.47 -54.11 40.24
N ASP A 108 62.87 -53.02 40.90
CA ASP A 108 64.23 -52.81 41.41
C ASP A 108 64.63 -53.87 42.44
N GLU A 109 63.69 -54.35 43.26
CA GLU A 109 63.92 -55.42 44.23
C GLU A 109 64.07 -56.79 43.55
N CYS A 110 63.20 -57.12 42.58
CA CYS A 110 63.38 -58.28 41.71
C CYS A 110 64.72 -58.27 40.97
N GLN A 111 65.18 -57.11 40.48
CA GLN A 111 66.48 -57.01 39.81
C GLN A 111 67.66 -57.24 40.77
N LYS A 112 67.53 -56.88 42.06
CA LYS A 112 68.53 -57.23 43.10
C LYS A 112 68.54 -58.73 43.36
N PHE A 113 67.38 -59.39 43.42
CA PHE A 113 67.30 -60.84 43.59
C PHE A 113 67.88 -61.62 42.41
N ILE A 114 67.68 -61.17 41.16
CA ILE A 114 68.31 -61.77 39.97
C ILE A 114 69.84 -61.69 40.09
N LYS A 115 70.39 -60.48 40.33
CA LYS A 115 71.84 -60.28 40.51
C LYS A 115 72.43 -61.12 41.66
N ALA A 116 71.66 -61.32 42.74
CA ALA A 116 72.05 -62.20 43.84
C ALA A 116 72.08 -63.68 43.41
N ALA A 117 71.08 -64.14 42.66
CA ALA A 117 71.04 -65.50 42.11
C ALA A 117 72.19 -65.76 41.14
N ASP A 118 72.46 -64.85 40.20
CA ASP A 118 73.60 -64.93 39.27
C ASP A 118 74.93 -65.08 40.03
N SER A 119 75.11 -64.27 41.08
CA SER A 119 76.31 -64.33 41.93
C SER A 119 76.44 -65.64 42.71
N ALA A 120 75.32 -66.23 43.14
CA ALA A 120 75.29 -67.52 43.81
C ALA A 120 75.59 -68.67 42.84
N GLU A 121 75.07 -68.63 41.61
CA GLU A 121 75.38 -69.63 40.58
C GLU A 121 76.86 -69.58 40.14
N ALA A 122 77.46 -68.39 40.09
CA ALA A 122 78.90 -68.21 39.89
C ALA A 122 79.77 -68.72 41.06
N VAL A 123 79.24 -68.74 42.30
CA VAL A 123 79.90 -69.39 43.45
C VAL A 123 79.74 -70.92 43.36
N ILE A 124 78.54 -71.42 43.10
CA ILE A 124 78.24 -72.85 42.95
C ILE A 124 79.08 -73.47 41.82
N SER A 125 79.27 -72.75 40.72
CA SER A 125 80.06 -73.21 39.57
C SER A 125 81.55 -73.32 39.91
N ARG A 126 82.10 -72.38 40.69
CA ARG A 126 83.50 -72.47 41.18
C ARG A 126 83.69 -73.63 42.16
N LEU A 127 82.79 -73.79 43.13
CA LEU A 127 82.84 -74.89 44.10
C LEU A 127 82.74 -76.28 43.44
N LYS A 128 82.01 -76.40 42.32
CA LYS A 128 81.96 -77.64 41.53
C LYS A 128 83.30 -77.99 40.87
N GLU A 129 84.00 -77.00 40.31
CA GLU A 129 85.32 -77.24 39.68
C GLU A 129 86.41 -77.46 40.73
N GLU A 130 86.35 -76.75 41.86
CA GLU A 130 87.24 -76.93 43.00
C GLU A 130 87.13 -78.35 43.59
N ALA A 131 85.90 -78.83 43.86
CA ALA A 131 85.65 -80.20 44.32
C ALA A 131 86.04 -81.28 43.29
N LYS A 132 86.01 -80.97 41.98
CA LYS A 132 86.52 -81.85 40.92
C LYS A 132 88.05 -81.95 40.97
N ASN A 133 88.73 -80.81 41.12
CA ASN A 133 90.19 -80.77 41.22
C ASN A 133 90.72 -81.49 42.48
N GLU A 134 90.01 -81.39 43.62
CA GLU A 134 90.33 -82.14 44.84
C GLU A 134 90.25 -83.67 44.63
N GLU A 135 89.25 -84.15 43.87
CA GLU A 135 89.10 -85.58 43.57
C GLU A 135 90.19 -86.08 42.59
N GLU A 136 90.59 -85.24 41.62
CA GLU A 136 91.73 -85.52 40.72
C GLU A 136 93.07 -85.60 41.48
N GLU A 137 93.34 -84.67 42.42
CA GLU A 137 94.55 -84.72 43.27
C GLU A 137 94.55 -85.95 44.18
N LYS A 138 93.41 -86.29 44.75
CA LYS A 138 93.21 -87.48 45.59
C LYS A 138 93.51 -88.79 44.85
N GLU A 139 93.17 -88.90 43.56
CA GLU A 139 93.55 -90.07 42.74
C GLU A 139 95.08 -90.14 42.51
N VAL A 140 95.73 -89.01 42.26
CA VAL A 140 97.20 -88.93 42.11
C VAL A 140 97.92 -89.34 43.41
N LEU A 141 97.45 -88.86 44.57
CA LEU A 141 98.02 -89.21 45.87
C LEU A 141 97.85 -90.72 46.20
N LEU A 142 96.69 -91.30 45.87
CA LEU A 142 96.44 -92.74 46.02
C LEU A 142 97.41 -93.59 45.17
N LYS A 143 97.68 -93.18 43.93
CA LYS A 143 98.66 -93.82 43.05
C LYS A 143 100.06 -93.80 43.67
N HIS A 144 100.54 -92.63 44.13
CA HIS A 144 101.87 -92.50 44.70
C HIS A 144 102.06 -93.33 45.99
N ASN A 145 101.03 -93.41 46.85
CA ASN A 145 101.08 -94.21 48.07
C ASN A 145 101.22 -95.73 47.80
N LYS A 146 100.68 -96.21 46.67
CA LYS A 146 100.85 -97.59 46.20
C LYS A 146 102.30 -97.87 45.77
N GLU A 147 102.89 -96.97 44.97
CA GLU A 147 104.27 -97.08 44.47
C GLU A 147 105.29 -97.13 45.62
N LEU A 148 105.12 -96.30 46.64
CA LEU A 148 105.96 -96.30 47.85
C LEU A 148 105.92 -97.64 48.62
N ARG A 149 104.74 -98.26 48.71
CA ARG A 149 104.53 -99.55 49.41
C ARG A 149 105.20 -100.73 48.69
N GLU A 150 105.24 -100.67 47.36
CA GLU A 150 105.95 -101.63 46.51
C GLU A 150 107.46 -101.60 46.82
N GLY A 151 108.06 -100.39 46.87
CA GLY A 151 109.50 -100.21 47.11
C GLY A 151 109.97 -100.68 48.49
N ILE A 152 109.23 -100.38 49.56
CA ILE A 152 109.54 -100.84 50.93
C ILE A 152 109.59 -102.38 50.98
N SER A 153 108.67 -103.05 50.27
CA SER A 153 108.57 -104.51 50.22
C SER A 153 109.74 -105.19 49.49
N GLN A 154 110.51 -104.43 48.69
CA GLN A 154 111.68 -104.93 47.99
C GLN A 154 112.94 -104.91 48.87
N GLN A 155 113.18 -103.85 49.66
CA GLN A 155 114.38 -103.76 50.50
C GLN A 155 114.44 -104.83 51.59
N ILE A 156 113.30 -105.21 52.17
CA ILE A 156 113.23 -106.24 53.23
C ILE A 156 113.76 -107.60 52.76
N LYS A 157 113.74 -107.89 51.45
CA LYS A 157 114.26 -109.15 50.87
C LYS A 157 115.79 -109.21 50.78
N ILE A 158 116.51 -108.11 51.04
CA ILE A 158 117.96 -108.00 50.77
C ILE A 158 118.82 -108.30 52.02
N LEU A 159 118.31 -108.04 53.24
CA LEU A 159 119.12 -107.95 54.47
C LEU A 159 119.13 -109.27 55.29
N ASN A 160 119.72 -110.33 54.75
CA ASN A 160 119.70 -111.68 55.35
C ASN A 160 120.91 -111.95 56.29
N VAL A 161 120.71 -112.19 57.60
CA VAL A 161 121.77 -112.12 58.63
C VAL A 161 122.04 -113.42 59.43
N CYS A 162 123.08 -114.15 58.98
CA CYS A 162 124.23 -114.79 59.69
C CYS A 162 124.16 -115.60 61.02
N LYS A 163 125.04 -116.64 61.11
CA LYS A 163 125.74 -117.30 62.26
C LYS A 163 126.73 -118.38 61.71
N ASP A 164 127.68 -119.07 62.37
CA ASP A 164 128.33 -119.10 63.72
C ASP A 164 129.70 -119.87 63.60
N LEU A 165 130.73 -119.66 64.45
CA LEU A 165 132.02 -120.42 64.39
C LEU A 165 132.86 -120.58 65.71
N GLY A 166 133.34 -121.82 65.98
CA GLY A 166 134.78 -122.17 66.24
C GLY A 166 135.43 -122.23 67.66
N ARG A 167 136.25 -123.28 67.97
CA ARG A 167 137.48 -123.26 68.83
C ARG A 167 138.24 -124.61 69.03
N PRO A 168 139.58 -124.59 69.28
CA PRO A 168 140.33 -125.59 70.08
C PRO A 168 141.34 -124.97 71.12
N SER A 169 142.31 -125.74 71.68
CA SER A 169 143.13 -125.38 72.89
C SER A 169 144.65 -125.78 72.88
N VAL A 170 145.35 -125.72 74.04
CA VAL A 170 146.82 -125.53 74.20
C VAL A 170 147.44 -126.36 75.35
N ILE A 171 148.69 -126.82 75.19
CA ILE A 171 149.70 -127.04 76.26
C ILE A 171 151.08 -126.67 75.68
N HIS A 172 151.68 -125.51 76.02
CA HIS A 172 152.92 -125.03 75.35
C HIS A 172 153.96 -124.38 76.29
N ASP A 173 153.68 -124.29 77.59
CA ASP A 173 154.11 -123.13 78.37
C ASP A 173 155.52 -123.22 78.98
N GLU A 174 156.09 -124.42 79.12
CA GLU A 174 157.46 -124.63 79.64
C GLU A 174 158.52 -123.91 78.77
N ILE A 175 158.33 -123.93 77.45
CA ILE A 175 159.21 -123.25 76.48
C ILE A 175 159.14 -121.72 76.63
N MET A 176 158.01 -121.18 77.12
CA MET A 176 157.86 -119.74 77.28
C MET A 176 158.79 -119.18 78.36
N LEU A 177 159.09 -119.92 79.44
CA LEU A 177 159.87 -119.39 80.56
C LEU A 177 161.36 -119.14 80.23
N GLN A 178 162.00 -120.01 79.45
CA GLN A 178 163.38 -119.72 78.97
C GLN A 178 163.41 -118.71 77.82
N THR A 179 162.33 -118.62 77.03
CA THR A 179 162.16 -117.57 76.02
C THR A 179 162.04 -116.20 76.70
N LEU A 180 161.15 -116.05 77.68
CA LEU A 180 160.88 -114.83 78.45
C LEU A 180 162.15 -114.16 78.99
N SER A 181 163.14 -114.90 79.51
CA SER A 181 164.38 -114.30 80.01
C SER A 181 165.23 -113.65 78.91
N ARG A 182 165.20 -114.19 77.69
CA ARG A 182 165.90 -113.62 76.52
C ARG A 182 165.10 -112.45 75.94
N GLU A 183 163.79 -112.64 75.80
CA GLU A 183 162.84 -111.61 75.42
C GLU A 183 162.93 -110.39 76.34
N THR A 184 163.09 -110.56 77.65
CA THR A 184 163.21 -109.43 78.60
C THR A 184 164.40 -108.51 78.29
N CYS A 185 165.54 -109.08 77.85
CA CYS A 185 166.70 -108.27 77.44
C CYS A 185 166.44 -107.53 76.12
N ASN A 186 165.80 -108.19 75.15
CA ASN A 186 165.35 -107.56 73.90
C ASN A 186 164.31 -106.46 74.15
N HIS A 187 163.39 -106.67 75.11
CA HIS A 187 162.34 -105.73 75.49
C HIS A 187 162.89 -104.40 76.02
N VAL A 188 164.06 -104.37 76.66
CA VAL A 188 164.65 -103.10 77.12
C VAL A 188 165.11 -102.24 75.93
N LYS A 189 165.75 -102.84 74.92
CA LYS A 189 166.10 -102.11 73.68
C LYS A 189 164.87 -101.71 72.87
N HIS A 190 163.92 -102.63 72.71
CA HIS A 190 162.63 -102.28 72.09
C HIS A 190 161.87 -101.23 72.89
N LYS A 191 162.08 -101.12 74.21
CA LYS A 191 161.48 -100.05 75.01
C LYS A 191 162.08 -98.69 74.66
N GLU A 192 163.40 -98.55 74.57
CA GLU A 192 164.05 -97.30 74.12
C GLU A 192 163.58 -96.91 72.70
N GLU A 193 163.51 -97.87 71.78
CA GLU A 193 162.92 -97.66 70.44
C GLU A 193 161.42 -97.28 70.50
N SER A 194 160.66 -97.83 71.46
CA SER A 194 159.24 -97.50 71.66
C SER A 194 159.03 -96.13 72.28
N GLU A 195 159.92 -95.67 73.17
CA GLU A 195 159.82 -94.34 73.77
C GLU A 195 160.12 -93.26 72.72
N HIS A 196 161.08 -93.50 71.82
CA HIS A 196 161.25 -92.67 70.62
C HIS A 196 160.03 -92.68 69.68
N ARG A 197 159.36 -93.83 69.50
CA ARG A 197 158.09 -93.89 68.74
C ARG A 197 156.94 -93.17 69.46
N ASN A 198 156.87 -93.22 70.79
CA ASN A 198 155.82 -92.56 71.55
C ASN A 198 155.95 -91.04 71.45
N VAL A 199 157.17 -90.49 71.58
CA VAL A 199 157.42 -89.04 71.38
C VAL A 199 157.11 -88.61 69.94
N PHE A 200 157.39 -89.46 68.94
CA PHE A 200 156.99 -89.20 67.55
C PHE A 200 155.46 -89.22 67.39
N MET A 201 154.77 -90.18 68.00
CA MET A 201 153.31 -90.32 67.97
C MET A 201 152.59 -89.21 68.73
N GLU A 202 153.16 -88.70 69.83
CA GLU A 202 152.68 -87.51 70.53
C GLU A 202 152.81 -86.25 69.64
N ALA A 203 153.88 -86.13 68.85
CA ALA A 203 154.01 -85.07 67.86
C ALA A 203 152.99 -85.22 66.71
N GLU A 204 152.78 -86.44 66.18
CA GLU A 204 151.74 -86.71 65.18
C GLU A 204 150.33 -86.39 65.71
N LEU A 205 150.02 -86.79 66.95
CA LEU A 205 148.75 -86.47 67.62
C LEU A 205 148.59 -84.97 67.90
N SER A 206 149.67 -84.26 68.21
CA SER A 206 149.65 -82.80 68.36
C SER A 206 149.37 -82.11 67.02
N VAL A 207 149.99 -82.56 65.93
CA VAL A 207 149.74 -82.02 64.57
C VAL A 207 148.31 -82.32 64.13
N LEU A 208 147.83 -83.56 64.31
CA LEU A 208 146.44 -83.94 64.05
C LEU A 208 145.46 -83.12 64.89
N GLY A 209 145.79 -82.85 66.15
CA GLY A 209 145.02 -81.97 67.03
C GLY A 209 144.90 -80.55 66.49
N THR A 210 146.01 -79.95 66.04
CA THR A 210 145.98 -78.60 65.43
C THR A 210 145.18 -78.56 64.13
N ILE A 211 145.29 -79.61 63.29
CA ILE A 211 144.49 -79.72 62.06
C ILE A 211 142.99 -79.87 62.39
N LEU A 212 142.64 -80.65 63.42
CA LEU A 212 141.25 -80.79 63.85
C LEU A 212 140.67 -79.47 64.38
N THR A 213 141.45 -78.68 65.13
CA THR A 213 140.99 -77.36 65.60
C THR A 213 140.81 -76.37 64.45
N GLU A 214 141.69 -76.39 63.45
CA GLU A 214 141.55 -75.52 62.27
C GLU A 214 140.29 -75.87 61.47
N ILE A 215 140.07 -77.16 61.19
CA ILE A 215 138.86 -77.65 60.50
C ILE A 215 137.57 -77.27 61.26
N VAL A 216 137.58 -77.24 62.59
CA VAL A 216 136.42 -76.82 63.40
C VAL A 216 136.20 -75.30 63.37
N ILE A 217 137.26 -74.50 63.19
CA ILE A 217 137.16 -73.05 62.96
C ILE A 217 136.65 -72.79 61.53
N ASP A 218 137.27 -73.38 60.52
CA ASP A 218 136.84 -73.31 59.11
C ASP A 218 135.36 -73.67 58.96
N PHE A 219 134.92 -74.77 59.57
CA PHE A 219 133.52 -75.21 59.51
C PHE A 219 132.56 -74.27 60.25
N ARG A 220 132.99 -73.64 61.35
CA ARG A 220 132.21 -72.60 62.03
C ARG A 220 132.03 -71.37 61.13
N ASP A 221 133.09 -70.93 60.47
CA ASP A 221 133.07 -69.72 59.67
C ASP A 221 132.31 -69.96 58.34
N LEU A 222 132.42 -71.15 57.74
CA LEU A 222 131.55 -71.63 56.67
C LEU A 222 130.07 -71.68 57.08
N HIS A 223 129.77 -72.14 58.30
CA HIS A 223 128.40 -72.12 58.82
C HIS A 223 127.89 -70.69 59.04
N LEU A 224 128.75 -69.76 59.47
CA LEU A 224 128.36 -68.36 59.66
C LEU A 224 128.06 -67.69 58.30
N GLN A 225 128.95 -67.86 57.31
CA GLN A 225 128.73 -67.41 55.93
C GLN A 225 127.46 -68.01 55.32
N LYS A 226 127.20 -69.30 55.56
CA LYS A 226 125.94 -69.96 55.14
C LYS A 226 124.72 -69.26 55.75
N CYS A 227 124.74 -68.95 57.05
CA CYS A 227 123.64 -68.26 57.73
C CYS A 227 123.52 -66.76 57.37
N GLU A 228 124.54 -66.15 56.76
CA GLU A 228 124.47 -64.82 56.17
C GLU A 228 123.84 -64.89 54.77
N LEU A 229 124.32 -65.80 53.92
CA LEU A 229 123.74 -66.08 52.60
C LEU A 229 122.27 -66.51 52.67
N GLU A 230 121.88 -67.32 53.67
CA GLU A 230 120.48 -67.70 53.87
C GLU A 230 119.59 -66.48 54.17
N LYS A 231 120.08 -65.49 54.92
CA LYS A 231 119.35 -64.24 55.19
C LYS A 231 119.31 -63.32 53.97
N GLU A 232 120.38 -63.25 53.19
CA GLU A 232 120.38 -62.50 51.92
C GLU A 232 119.39 -63.11 50.92
N VAL A 233 119.28 -64.43 50.86
CA VAL A 233 118.29 -65.14 50.04
C VAL A 233 116.86 -64.92 50.56
N GLU A 234 116.61 -64.96 51.87
CA GLU A 234 115.29 -64.63 52.45
C GLU A 234 114.90 -63.16 52.18
N ALA A 235 115.83 -62.22 52.34
CA ALA A 235 115.61 -60.80 52.05
C ALA A 235 115.33 -60.56 50.56
N GLY A 236 116.15 -61.11 49.67
CA GLY A 236 115.94 -61.03 48.22
C GLY A 236 114.64 -61.69 47.75
N ALA A 237 114.20 -62.78 48.40
CA ALA A 237 112.91 -63.40 48.14
C ALA A 237 111.74 -62.50 48.60
N ALA A 238 111.86 -61.81 49.73
CA ALA A 238 110.88 -60.85 50.21
C ALA A 238 110.78 -59.62 49.29
N GLU A 239 111.91 -59.08 48.84
CA GLU A 239 111.95 -57.98 47.86
C GLU A 239 111.35 -58.39 46.51
N LEU A 240 111.65 -59.60 46.01
CA LEU A 240 111.05 -60.14 44.79
C LEU A 240 109.53 -60.32 44.92
N LEU A 241 109.02 -60.74 46.08
CA LEU A 241 107.58 -60.83 46.36
C LEU A 241 106.93 -59.45 46.41
N PHE A 242 107.58 -58.46 47.03
CA PHE A 242 107.09 -57.07 47.04
C PHE A 242 107.02 -56.49 45.62
N ALA A 243 108.12 -56.60 44.87
CA ALA A 243 108.19 -56.12 43.48
C ALA A 243 107.18 -56.85 42.56
N ARG A 244 106.96 -58.16 42.76
CA ARG A 244 105.93 -58.93 42.04
C ARG A 244 104.52 -58.41 42.35
N ASN A 245 104.24 -58.07 43.60
CA ASN A 245 102.95 -57.53 44.03
C ASN A 245 102.71 -56.10 43.50
N GLU A 246 103.74 -55.25 43.41
CA GLU A 246 103.62 -53.96 42.73
C GLU A 246 103.42 -54.11 41.22
N ASN A 247 104.16 -55.01 40.57
CA ASN A 247 104.01 -55.28 39.14
C ASN A 247 102.60 -55.82 38.82
N HIS A 248 102.02 -56.66 39.67
CA HIS A 248 100.63 -57.12 39.52
C HIS A 248 99.61 -55.97 39.62
N LYS A 249 99.77 -55.05 40.57
CA LYS A 249 98.95 -53.82 40.66
C LYS A 249 99.09 -52.91 39.45
N LEU A 250 100.31 -52.80 38.89
CA LEU A 250 100.56 -52.03 37.67
C LEU A 250 99.89 -52.67 36.45
N ILE A 251 99.88 -54.00 36.34
CA ILE A 251 99.14 -54.75 35.32
C ILE A 251 97.62 -54.51 35.47
N GLU A 252 97.08 -54.66 36.67
CA GLU A 252 95.66 -54.41 36.97
C GLU A 252 95.24 -52.97 36.60
N LEU A 253 96.03 -51.98 37.02
CA LEU A 253 95.78 -50.57 36.70
C LEU A 253 95.87 -50.30 35.19
N ASN A 254 96.85 -50.91 34.50
CA ASN A 254 97.00 -50.77 33.05
C ASN A 254 95.81 -51.40 32.30
N GLU A 255 95.32 -52.56 32.75
CA GLU A 255 94.13 -53.20 32.18
C GLU A 255 92.86 -52.37 32.41
N GLN A 256 92.70 -51.76 33.59
CA GLN A 256 91.65 -50.76 33.84
C GLN A 256 91.77 -49.52 32.94
N MET A 257 92.99 -49.08 32.60
CA MET A 257 93.20 -48.01 31.61
C MET A 257 92.85 -48.46 30.19
N CYS A 258 93.22 -49.67 29.78
CA CYS A 258 92.83 -50.24 28.48
C CYS A 258 91.31 -50.34 28.35
N GLN A 259 90.60 -50.84 29.36
CA GLN A 259 89.13 -50.88 29.38
C GLN A 259 88.50 -49.48 29.28
N ARG A 260 89.08 -48.47 29.95
CA ARG A 260 88.63 -47.07 29.85
C ARG A 260 88.89 -46.45 28.47
N LEU A 261 90.00 -46.80 27.82
CA LEU A 261 90.32 -46.34 26.46
C LEU A 261 89.38 -46.99 25.43
N GLN A 262 89.13 -48.30 25.58
CA GLN A 262 88.16 -49.07 24.78
C GLN A 262 86.76 -48.43 24.85
N GLN A 263 86.24 -48.21 26.07
CA GLN A 263 84.96 -47.51 26.30
C GLN A 263 84.97 -46.04 25.83
N GLY A 264 86.15 -45.43 25.67
CA GLY A 264 86.31 -44.09 25.09
C GLY A 264 86.13 -44.14 23.57
N SER A 265 86.83 -45.06 22.91
CA SER A 265 86.76 -45.30 21.46
C SER A 265 85.35 -45.70 21.03
N GLU A 266 84.68 -46.58 21.76
CA GLU A 266 83.29 -46.99 21.49
C GLU A 266 82.32 -45.79 21.57
N LYS A 267 82.51 -44.90 22.54
CA LYS A 267 81.71 -43.66 22.66
C LYS A 267 82.03 -42.68 21.53
N GLU A 268 83.30 -42.50 21.16
CA GLU A 268 83.70 -41.67 20.03
C GLU A 268 83.11 -42.18 18.70
N GLU A 269 83.09 -43.51 18.49
CA GLU A 269 82.48 -44.12 17.31
C GLU A 269 80.95 -43.96 17.28
N THR A 270 80.25 -44.18 18.40
CA THR A 270 78.80 -43.90 18.47
C THR A 270 78.47 -42.42 18.23
N LEU A 271 79.26 -41.49 18.78
CA LEU A 271 79.08 -40.05 18.54
C LEU A 271 79.37 -39.66 17.08
N ASN A 272 80.36 -40.27 16.43
CA ASN A 272 80.61 -40.07 15.00
C ASN A 272 79.46 -40.61 14.12
N ILE A 273 78.84 -41.74 14.50
CA ILE A 273 77.65 -42.27 13.83
C ILE A 273 76.45 -41.33 14.04
N GLU A 274 76.21 -40.83 15.25
CA GLU A 274 75.17 -39.84 15.53
C GLU A 274 75.38 -38.53 14.77
N LEU A 275 76.62 -38.03 14.72
CA LEU A 275 77.01 -36.83 13.99
C LEU A 275 76.77 -37.00 12.48
N SER A 276 77.20 -38.13 11.91
CA SER A 276 76.99 -38.46 10.49
C SER A 276 75.49 -38.55 10.15
N ASN A 277 74.71 -39.25 10.99
CA ASN A 277 73.25 -39.32 10.86
C ASN A 277 72.57 -37.95 11.06
N GLY A 278 73.12 -37.07 11.89
CA GLY A 278 72.69 -35.67 12.02
C GLY A 278 72.96 -34.89 10.73
N MET A 279 74.17 -34.99 10.19
CA MET A 279 74.61 -34.27 8.99
C MET A 279 73.85 -34.71 7.73
N ALA A 280 73.57 -36.00 7.57
CA ALA A 280 72.74 -36.53 6.49
C ALA A 280 71.29 -36.04 6.56
N ARG A 281 70.69 -35.98 7.76
CA ARG A 281 69.35 -35.41 7.97
C ARG A 281 69.33 -33.89 7.72
N LEU A 282 70.41 -33.19 8.01
CA LEU A 282 70.54 -31.75 7.76
C LEU A 282 70.65 -31.47 6.26
N MET A 283 71.49 -32.21 5.52
CA MET A 283 71.51 -32.18 4.04
C MET A 283 70.14 -32.45 3.43
N GLN A 284 69.40 -33.46 3.92
CA GLN A 284 68.03 -33.72 3.44
C GLN A 284 67.11 -32.52 3.66
N LYS A 285 67.24 -31.80 4.77
CA LYS A 285 66.42 -30.62 5.08
C LYS A 285 66.82 -29.39 4.25
N ASP A 286 68.09 -29.20 3.94
CA ASP A 286 68.55 -28.18 3.00
C ASP A 286 68.03 -28.48 1.57
N ASP A 287 68.06 -29.76 1.16
CA ASP A 287 67.50 -30.24 -0.11
C ASP A 287 65.97 -30.07 -0.20
N GLU A 288 65.24 -30.23 0.90
CA GLU A 288 63.79 -29.99 0.98
C GLU A 288 63.46 -28.49 0.98
N LEU A 289 64.26 -27.68 1.68
CA LEU A 289 64.12 -26.21 1.73
C LEU A 289 64.40 -25.58 0.36
N HIS A 290 65.46 -26.00 -0.33
CA HIS A 290 65.80 -25.47 -1.65
C HIS A 290 64.66 -25.69 -2.66
N LYS A 291 64.04 -26.88 -2.65
CA LYS A 291 62.86 -27.21 -3.48
C LYS A 291 61.57 -26.46 -3.07
N ALA A 292 61.51 -25.92 -1.85
CA ALA A 292 60.44 -25.03 -1.42
C ALA A 292 60.70 -23.59 -1.89
N ASP A 293 61.94 -23.12 -1.83
CA ASP A 293 62.35 -21.80 -2.35
C ASP A 293 62.19 -21.70 -3.88
N GLU A 294 62.56 -22.73 -4.65
CA GLU A 294 62.29 -22.80 -6.09
C GLU A 294 60.79 -22.62 -6.41
N LYS A 295 59.91 -23.27 -5.64
CA LYS A 295 58.45 -23.15 -5.78
C LYS A 295 57.94 -21.78 -5.37
N ASN A 296 58.46 -21.22 -4.27
CA ASN A 296 58.10 -19.87 -3.83
C ASN A 296 58.51 -18.83 -4.88
N GLN A 297 59.69 -18.96 -5.50
CA GLN A 297 60.10 -18.08 -6.59
C GLN A 297 59.17 -18.21 -7.80
N PHE A 298 58.83 -19.42 -8.25
CA PHE A 298 57.87 -19.62 -9.34
C PHE A 298 56.47 -19.04 -9.03
N LEU A 299 55.99 -19.19 -7.79
CA LEU A 299 54.75 -18.58 -7.33
C LEU A 299 54.85 -17.05 -7.25
N GLN A 300 56.02 -16.49 -6.94
CA GLN A 300 56.26 -15.05 -6.92
C GLN A 300 56.36 -14.46 -8.34
N GLU A 301 56.92 -15.19 -9.30
CA GLU A 301 56.97 -14.80 -10.71
C GLU A 301 55.58 -14.84 -11.36
N THR A 302 54.81 -15.90 -11.13
CA THR A 302 53.42 -16.01 -11.63
C THR A 302 52.49 -14.98 -10.98
N ASN A 303 52.62 -14.68 -9.68
CA ASN A 303 51.89 -13.59 -9.04
C ASN A 303 52.26 -12.20 -9.60
N GLN A 304 53.51 -11.96 -9.99
CA GLN A 304 53.92 -10.70 -10.62
C GLN A 304 53.23 -10.49 -11.98
N GLU A 305 53.12 -11.54 -12.80
CA GLU A 305 52.44 -11.47 -14.09
C GLU A 305 50.91 -11.37 -13.93
N LEU A 306 50.31 -12.03 -12.94
CA LEU A 306 48.89 -11.81 -12.58
C LEU A 306 48.64 -10.36 -12.14
N CYS A 307 49.51 -9.78 -11.31
CA CYS A 307 49.45 -8.37 -10.94
C CYS A 307 49.67 -7.41 -12.12
N ARG A 308 50.29 -7.86 -13.21
CA ARG A 308 50.41 -7.09 -14.45
C ARG A 308 49.11 -7.15 -15.25
N VAL A 309 48.59 -8.36 -15.51
CA VAL A 309 47.33 -8.55 -16.25
C VAL A 309 46.18 -7.82 -15.56
N LEU A 310 46.13 -7.78 -14.23
CA LEU A 310 45.15 -6.99 -13.49
C LEU A 310 45.25 -5.48 -13.79
N ARG A 311 46.46 -4.90 -13.79
CA ARG A 311 46.65 -3.47 -14.13
C ARG A 311 46.32 -3.16 -15.59
N ASP A 312 46.65 -4.07 -16.49
CA ASP A 312 46.34 -3.93 -17.92
C ASP A 312 44.80 -3.98 -18.16
N LEU A 313 44.07 -4.78 -17.36
CA LEU A 313 42.60 -4.81 -17.33
C LEU A 313 41.98 -3.57 -16.63
N GLU A 314 42.56 -3.09 -15.53
CA GLU A 314 42.13 -1.87 -14.84
C GLU A 314 42.25 -0.65 -15.76
N ALA A 315 43.34 -0.53 -16.51
CA ALA A 315 43.51 0.52 -17.52
C ALA A 315 42.44 0.41 -18.62
N SER A 316 42.23 -0.78 -19.18
CA SER A 316 41.19 -1.00 -20.21
C SER A 316 39.76 -0.75 -19.70
N ALA A 317 39.51 -0.90 -18.40
CA ALA A 317 38.22 -0.61 -17.79
C ALA A 317 37.99 0.90 -17.59
N GLU A 318 39.04 1.64 -17.21
CA GLU A 318 38.98 3.10 -17.08
C GLU A 318 38.89 3.78 -18.45
N ASP A 319 39.57 3.26 -19.49
CA ASP A 319 39.41 3.69 -20.89
C ASP A 319 37.96 3.49 -21.37
N ALA A 320 37.40 2.29 -21.15
CA ALA A 320 36.02 1.98 -21.53
C ALA A 320 34.97 2.80 -20.74
N LYS A 321 35.29 3.19 -19.50
CA LYS A 321 34.50 4.13 -18.71
C LYS A 321 34.58 5.55 -19.27
N GLY A 322 35.76 6.03 -19.69
CA GLY A 322 35.93 7.30 -20.38
C GLY A 322 35.07 7.39 -21.65
N GLU A 323 35.07 6.33 -22.46
CA GLU A 323 34.18 6.21 -23.62
C GLU A 323 32.68 6.30 -23.26
N LEU A 324 32.27 5.79 -22.09
CA LEU A 324 30.88 5.86 -21.62
C LEU A 324 30.53 7.25 -21.08
N GLU A 325 31.44 7.90 -20.37
CA GLU A 325 31.28 9.28 -19.90
C GLU A 325 31.17 10.27 -21.09
N GLU A 326 31.96 10.09 -22.16
CA GLU A 326 31.83 10.86 -23.40
C GLU A 326 30.46 10.65 -24.08
N LYS A 327 29.98 9.40 -24.16
CA LYS A 327 28.65 9.08 -24.72
C LYS A 327 27.52 9.67 -23.88
N ILE A 328 27.66 9.69 -22.55
CA ILE A 328 26.71 10.35 -21.64
C ILE A 328 26.73 11.87 -21.84
N ALA A 329 27.90 12.50 -22.00
CA ALA A 329 28.00 13.93 -22.27
C ALA A 329 27.31 14.31 -23.59
N ALA A 330 27.56 13.58 -24.68
CA ALA A 330 26.94 13.81 -25.98
C ALA A 330 25.40 13.62 -25.94
N LEU A 331 24.89 12.60 -25.24
CA LEU A 331 23.46 12.41 -25.02
C LEU A 331 22.83 13.51 -24.14
N THR A 332 23.61 14.09 -23.22
CA THR A 332 23.18 15.22 -22.37
C THR A 332 23.04 16.50 -23.20
N GLU A 333 23.99 16.79 -24.09
CA GLU A 333 23.91 17.90 -25.04
C GLU A 333 22.73 17.73 -26.01
N GLN A 334 22.51 16.51 -26.52
CA GLN A 334 21.32 16.17 -27.32
C GLN A 334 20.01 16.21 -26.50
N GLY A 335 20.07 16.14 -25.18
CA GLY A 335 18.96 16.46 -24.27
C GLY A 335 18.65 17.95 -24.34
N ALA A 336 19.61 18.80 -24.00
CA ALA A 336 19.45 20.26 -23.95
C ALA A 336 18.96 20.88 -25.27
N VAL A 337 19.39 20.35 -26.43
CA VAL A 337 18.87 20.78 -27.75
C VAL A 337 17.38 20.45 -27.90
N ARG A 338 16.93 19.25 -27.50
CA ARG A 338 15.51 18.86 -27.57
C ARG A 338 14.65 19.59 -26.53
N ASP A 339 15.20 19.92 -25.37
CA ASP A 339 14.52 20.73 -24.36
C ASP A 339 14.31 22.17 -24.85
N ASN A 340 15.27 22.72 -25.62
CA ASN A 340 15.13 23.99 -26.32
C ASN A 340 14.08 23.92 -27.45
N ASP A 341 14.07 22.86 -28.26
CA ASP A 341 13.03 22.64 -29.29
C ASP A 341 11.63 22.51 -28.66
N TYR A 342 11.53 21.84 -27.50
CA TYR A 342 10.30 21.74 -26.71
C TYR A 342 9.84 23.10 -26.16
N LEU A 343 10.77 23.95 -25.70
CA LEU A 343 10.45 25.30 -25.24
C LEU A 343 9.87 26.16 -26.36
N LEU A 344 10.49 26.13 -27.56
CA LEU A 344 9.98 26.84 -28.74
C LEU A 344 8.60 26.32 -29.19
N LEU A 345 8.35 25.01 -29.05
CA LEU A 345 7.01 24.42 -29.24
C LEU A 345 6.00 24.88 -28.19
N CYS A 346 6.41 25.07 -26.94
CA CYS A 346 5.55 25.64 -25.89
C CYS A 346 5.21 27.11 -26.18
N GLU A 347 6.17 27.93 -26.61
CA GLU A 347 5.93 29.31 -27.02
C GLU A 347 4.96 29.39 -28.21
N ALA A 348 5.13 28.52 -29.22
CA ALA A 348 4.22 28.43 -30.36
C ALA A 348 2.80 28.00 -29.94
N ASN A 349 2.67 27.04 -29.01
CA ASN A 349 1.38 26.62 -28.48
C ASN A 349 0.69 27.73 -27.65
N VAL A 350 1.44 28.53 -26.90
CA VAL A 350 0.90 29.71 -26.18
C VAL A 350 0.40 30.78 -27.17
N ALA A 351 1.12 31.01 -28.27
CA ALA A 351 0.67 31.91 -29.33
C ALA A 351 -0.63 31.42 -30.00
N LEU A 352 -0.69 30.13 -30.36
CA LEU A 352 -1.89 29.51 -30.95
C LEU A 352 -3.08 29.51 -29.98
N GLN A 353 -2.85 29.33 -28.67
CA GLN A 353 -3.90 29.45 -27.66
C GLN A 353 -4.44 30.89 -27.60
N GLY A 354 -3.57 31.89 -27.68
CA GLY A 354 -3.96 33.30 -27.80
C GLY A 354 -4.82 33.55 -29.04
N ASP A 355 -4.41 33.06 -30.20
CA ASP A 355 -5.19 33.18 -31.44
C ASP A 355 -6.58 32.52 -31.31
N ILE A 356 -6.65 31.29 -30.77
CA ILE A 356 -7.89 30.57 -30.47
C ILE A 356 -8.83 31.40 -29.60
N ASP A 357 -8.31 32.03 -28.54
CA ASP A 357 -9.15 32.81 -27.63
C ASP A 357 -9.60 34.15 -28.27
N THR A 358 -8.80 34.78 -29.15
CA THR A 358 -9.32 35.88 -29.98
C THR A 358 -10.38 35.41 -30.98
N HIS A 359 -10.32 34.16 -31.44
CA HIS A 359 -11.32 33.59 -32.35
C HIS A 359 -12.63 33.29 -31.62
N LYS A 360 -12.59 32.74 -30.40
CA LYS A 360 -13.77 32.62 -29.52
C LYS A 360 -14.42 33.97 -29.25
N GLN A 361 -13.63 35.01 -28.90
CA GLN A 361 -14.20 36.33 -28.63
C GLN A 361 -14.87 36.96 -29.88
N LYS A 362 -14.36 36.68 -31.09
CA LYS A 362 -15.02 37.05 -32.36
C LYS A 362 -16.29 36.23 -32.60
N GLU A 363 -16.28 34.94 -32.28
CA GLU A 363 -17.43 34.05 -32.38
C GLU A 363 -18.56 34.46 -31.42
N GLU A 364 -18.26 34.71 -30.15
CA GLU A 364 -19.21 35.24 -29.15
C GLU A 364 -19.80 36.59 -29.59
N SER A 365 -18.97 37.48 -30.14
CA SER A 365 -19.43 38.75 -30.72
C SER A 365 -20.36 38.54 -31.91
N LEU A 366 -20.05 37.57 -32.80
CA LEU A 366 -20.89 37.24 -33.95
C LEU A 366 -22.22 36.61 -33.52
N VAL A 367 -22.19 35.67 -32.56
CA VAL A 367 -23.39 35.07 -31.95
C VAL A 367 -24.28 36.13 -31.33
N SER A 368 -23.70 37.10 -30.59
CA SER A 368 -24.47 38.23 -30.04
C SER A 368 -25.11 39.10 -31.12
N THR A 369 -24.40 39.38 -32.22
CA THR A 369 -25.01 40.11 -33.35
C THR A 369 -26.07 39.29 -34.10
N LEU A 370 -25.91 37.98 -34.21
CA LEU A 370 -26.92 37.10 -34.80
C LEU A 370 -28.17 37.03 -33.92
N GLU A 371 -28.04 36.92 -32.60
CA GLU A 371 -29.17 36.92 -31.67
C GLU A 371 -29.95 38.25 -31.72
N MET A 372 -29.24 39.38 -31.87
CA MET A 372 -29.84 40.70 -32.09
C MET A 372 -30.62 40.76 -33.42
N VAL A 373 -30.00 40.33 -34.53
CA VAL A 373 -30.64 40.31 -35.86
C VAL A 373 -31.81 39.32 -35.92
N THR A 374 -31.74 38.20 -35.21
CA THR A 374 -32.88 37.27 -35.08
C THR A 374 -34.06 37.95 -34.37
N LYS A 375 -33.84 38.65 -33.26
CA LYS A 375 -34.90 39.39 -32.54
C LYS A 375 -35.47 40.56 -33.35
N GLU A 376 -34.65 41.21 -34.17
CA GLU A 376 -35.08 42.22 -35.12
C GLU A 376 -35.94 41.61 -36.25
N ASN A 377 -35.55 40.44 -36.79
CA ASN A 377 -36.35 39.72 -37.77
C ASN A 377 -37.67 39.20 -37.18
N GLU A 378 -37.69 38.64 -35.97
CA GLU A 378 -38.91 38.27 -35.25
C GLU A 378 -39.86 39.47 -35.06
N GLN A 379 -39.30 40.66 -34.81
CA GLN A 379 -40.09 41.89 -34.70
C GLN A 379 -40.69 42.29 -36.05
N HIS A 380 -39.90 42.28 -37.13
CA HIS A 380 -40.40 42.54 -38.48
C HIS A 380 -41.45 41.51 -38.93
N GLU A 381 -41.31 40.23 -38.57
CA GLU A 381 -42.32 39.20 -38.85
C GLU A 381 -43.63 39.47 -38.09
N ARG A 382 -43.57 39.88 -36.82
CA ARG A 382 -44.77 40.32 -36.06
C ARG A 382 -45.45 41.54 -36.71
N GLU A 383 -44.68 42.51 -37.18
CA GLU A 383 -45.20 43.70 -37.85
C GLU A 383 -45.83 43.36 -39.22
N ILE A 384 -45.21 42.47 -40.00
CA ILE A 384 -45.77 41.96 -41.26
C ILE A 384 -47.09 41.23 -41.00
N VAL A 385 -47.18 40.37 -39.97
CA VAL A 385 -48.42 39.67 -39.61
C VAL A 385 -49.51 40.66 -39.20
N SER A 386 -49.19 41.72 -38.45
CA SER A 386 -50.15 42.80 -38.13
C SER A 386 -50.64 43.49 -39.39
N LEU A 387 -49.73 43.96 -40.25
CA LEU A 387 -50.07 44.66 -41.49
C LEU A 387 -50.89 43.80 -42.47
N VAL A 388 -50.62 42.49 -42.53
CA VAL A 388 -51.44 41.55 -43.33
C VAL A 388 -52.82 41.37 -42.71
N SER A 389 -52.94 41.28 -41.38
CA SER A 389 -54.23 41.26 -40.69
C SER A 389 -55.03 42.53 -40.98
N ASP A 390 -54.43 43.71 -40.80
CA ASP A 390 -55.05 45.01 -41.05
C ASP A 390 -55.46 45.18 -42.52
N MET A 391 -54.64 44.70 -43.46
CA MET A 391 -54.96 44.70 -44.90
C MET A 391 -56.15 43.78 -45.22
N ILE A 392 -56.21 42.58 -44.62
CA ILE A 392 -57.35 41.66 -44.78
C ILE A 392 -58.62 42.27 -44.19
N THR A 393 -58.55 42.85 -43.00
CA THR A 393 -59.68 43.55 -42.36
C THR A 393 -60.15 44.74 -43.21
N CYS A 394 -59.23 45.55 -43.74
CA CYS A 394 -59.57 46.64 -44.66
C CYS A 394 -60.25 46.12 -45.94
N SER A 395 -59.73 45.05 -46.55
CA SER A 395 -60.29 44.45 -47.77
C SER A 395 -61.70 43.90 -47.55
N VAL A 396 -61.92 43.18 -46.45
CA VAL A 396 -63.24 42.66 -46.04
C VAL A 396 -64.22 43.82 -45.78
N ASN A 397 -63.78 44.87 -45.08
CA ASN A 397 -64.60 46.06 -44.84
C ASN A 397 -64.98 46.76 -46.15
N VAL A 398 -64.06 46.88 -47.13
CA VAL A 398 -64.38 47.44 -48.45
C VAL A 398 -65.46 46.62 -49.16
N MET A 399 -65.35 45.29 -49.20
CA MET A 399 -66.38 44.45 -49.82
C MET A 399 -67.75 44.59 -49.13
N ILE A 400 -67.79 44.68 -47.80
CA ILE A 400 -69.03 44.89 -47.03
C ILE A 400 -69.64 46.27 -47.34
N TYR A 401 -68.82 47.32 -47.49
CA TYR A 401 -69.31 48.64 -47.89
C TYR A 401 -69.77 48.68 -49.35
N GLU A 402 -69.15 47.94 -50.27
CA GLU A 402 -69.60 47.78 -51.65
C GLU A 402 -70.95 47.04 -51.72
N GLU A 403 -71.12 45.97 -50.94
CA GLU A 403 -72.38 45.22 -50.84
C GLU A 403 -73.53 46.09 -50.30
N HIS A 404 -73.31 46.80 -49.18
CA HIS A 404 -74.30 47.74 -48.64
C HIS A 404 -74.57 48.94 -49.56
N LEU A 405 -73.59 49.41 -50.35
CA LEU A 405 -73.81 50.47 -51.33
C LEU A 405 -74.69 49.99 -52.49
N LEU A 406 -74.51 48.75 -52.95
CA LEU A 406 -75.38 48.13 -53.96
C LEU A 406 -76.81 47.90 -53.43
N GLU A 407 -76.94 47.41 -52.19
CA GLU A 407 -78.24 47.25 -51.51
C GLU A 407 -78.98 48.59 -51.39
N LEU A 408 -78.29 49.63 -50.91
CA LEU A 408 -78.85 50.98 -50.80
C LEU A 408 -79.20 51.59 -52.17
N MET A 409 -78.39 51.34 -53.22
CA MET A 409 -78.72 51.74 -54.59
C MET A 409 -80.02 51.09 -55.08
N MET A 410 -80.20 49.78 -54.84
CA MET A 410 -81.43 49.08 -55.18
C MET A 410 -82.65 49.61 -54.42
N GLU A 411 -82.49 49.98 -53.13
CA GLU A 411 -83.56 50.66 -52.38
C GLU A 411 -83.88 52.04 -52.96
N CYS A 412 -82.86 52.81 -53.38
CA CYS A 412 -83.03 54.13 -53.99
C CYS A 412 -83.77 54.04 -55.34
N GLU A 413 -83.40 53.11 -56.22
CA GLU A 413 -84.12 52.86 -57.47
C GLU A 413 -85.57 52.43 -57.21
N ALA A 414 -85.80 51.55 -56.24
CA ALA A 414 -87.15 51.14 -55.84
C ALA A 414 -87.97 52.28 -55.22
N LEU A 415 -87.35 53.24 -54.53
CA LEU A 415 -88.00 54.47 -54.05
C LEU A 415 -88.30 55.44 -55.20
N GLU A 416 -87.39 55.62 -56.17
CA GLU A 416 -87.63 56.48 -57.33
C GLU A 416 -88.77 55.94 -58.21
N ILE A 417 -88.83 54.63 -58.46
CA ILE A 417 -89.94 53.98 -59.18
C ILE A 417 -91.28 54.20 -58.44
N ARG A 418 -91.30 54.11 -57.10
CA ARG A 418 -92.49 54.42 -56.28
C ARG A 418 -92.88 55.90 -56.41
N MET A 419 -91.94 56.83 -56.26
CA MET A 419 -92.19 58.27 -56.43
C MET A 419 -92.74 58.61 -57.83
N ILE A 420 -92.16 58.03 -58.89
CA ILE A 420 -92.60 58.27 -60.28
C ILE A 420 -94.01 57.73 -60.50
N THR A 421 -94.34 56.55 -59.96
CA THR A 421 -95.68 55.96 -60.11
C THR A 421 -96.74 56.70 -59.30
N GLU A 422 -96.46 57.10 -58.06
CA GLU A 422 -97.36 57.96 -57.25
C GLU A 422 -97.58 59.33 -57.90
N LYS A 423 -96.51 59.99 -58.36
CA LYS A 423 -96.59 61.25 -59.12
C LYS A 423 -97.45 61.09 -60.38
N GLY A 424 -97.35 59.96 -61.08
CA GLY A 424 -98.18 59.62 -62.23
C GLY A 424 -99.66 59.38 -61.91
N MET A 425 -99.98 58.92 -60.69
CA MET A 425 -101.36 58.81 -60.21
C MET A 425 -101.92 60.18 -59.82
N LEU A 426 -101.19 60.94 -59.00
CA LEU A 426 -101.58 62.30 -58.57
C LEU A 426 -101.77 63.24 -59.76
N MET A 427 -100.90 63.19 -60.77
CA MET A 427 -101.03 64.03 -61.96
C MET A 427 -102.31 63.72 -62.76
N LYS A 428 -102.72 62.45 -62.85
CA LYS A 428 -104.01 62.07 -63.46
C LYS A 428 -105.20 62.58 -62.65
N GLU A 429 -105.12 62.55 -61.32
CA GLU A 429 -106.20 63.08 -60.48
C GLU A 429 -106.29 64.61 -60.57
N ILE A 430 -105.16 65.32 -60.55
CA ILE A 430 -105.12 66.78 -60.74
C ILE A 430 -105.78 67.16 -62.07
N SER A 431 -105.38 66.53 -63.19
CA SER A 431 -106.00 66.80 -64.50
C SER A 431 -107.50 66.48 -64.57
N SER A 432 -108.03 65.55 -63.75
CA SER A 432 -109.47 65.28 -63.68
C SER A 432 -110.22 66.34 -62.85
N ARG A 433 -109.57 66.89 -61.81
CA ARG A 433 -110.10 67.97 -60.96
C ARG A 433 -110.07 69.31 -61.70
N ASP A 434 -109.01 69.62 -62.43
CA ASP A 434 -108.90 70.83 -63.26
C ASP A 434 -109.99 70.85 -64.35
N ALA A 435 -110.19 69.73 -65.06
CA ALA A 435 -111.26 69.61 -66.05
C ALA A 435 -112.68 69.80 -65.47
N TYR A 436 -112.89 69.42 -64.20
CA TYR A 436 -114.13 69.68 -63.48
C TYR A 436 -114.27 71.15 -63.03
N VAL A 437 -113.17 71.79 -62.64
CA VAL A 437 -113.12 73.22 -62.32
C VAL A 437 -113.39 74.09 -63.55
N ASP A 438 -112.89 73.71 -64.73
CA ASP A 438 -113.21 74.39 -66.00
C ASP A 438 -114.70 74.27 -66.39
N GLU A 439 -115.34 73.13 -66.13
CA GLU A 439 -116.79 72.95 -66.30
C GLU A 439 -117.58 73.93 -65.40
N LEU A 440 -117.18 74.05 -64.13
CA LEU A 440 -117.80 75.00 -63.19
C LEU A 440 -117.60 76.45 -63.62
N HIS A 441 -116.38 76.86 -64.00
CA HIS A 441 -116.10 78.21 -64.50
C HIS A 441 -116.94 78.55 -65.74
N ARG A 442 -117.05 77.63 -66.71
CA ARG A 442 -117.87 77.83 -67.91
C ARG A 442 -119.34 78.03 -67.55
N ARG A 443 -119.86 77.30 -66.56
CA ARG A 443 -121.25 77.43 -66.10
C ARG A 443 -121.51 78.75 -65.36
N ILE A 444 -120.54 79.23 -64.56
CA ILE A 444 -120.58 80.56 -63.93
C ILE A 444 -120.58 81.66 -65.00
N ALA A 445 -119.77 81.53 -66.06
CA ALA A 445 -119.72 82.50 -67.14
C ALA A 445 -121.06 82.65 -67.90
N VAL A 446 -121.80 81.54 -68.10
CA VAL A 446 -123.14 81.56 -68.70
C VAL A 446 -124.13 82.32 -67.81
N MET A 447 -124.22 81.98 -66.52
CA MET A 447 -125.11 82.68 -65.57
C MET A 447 -124.74 84.17 -65.39
N GLY A 448 -123.45 84.51 -65.54
CA GLY A 448 -122.96 85.88 -65.56
C GLY A 448 -123.44 86.69 -66.76
N ALA A 449 -123.62 86.06 -67.93
CA ALA A 449 -124.19 86.70 -69.11
C ALA A 449 -125.71 86.92 -68.95
N GLU A 450 -126.44 85.88 -68.51
CA GLU A 450 -127.89 85.92 -68.27
C GLU A 450 -128.28 87.04 -67.28
N THR A 451 -127.53 87.17 -66.17
CA THR A 451 -127.76 88.20 -65.16
C THR A 451 -127.39 89.62 -65.63
N ALA A 452 -126.40 89.75 -66.53
CA ALA A 452 -126.08 91.04 -67.15
C ALA A 452 -127.18 91.49 -68.14
N GLU A 453 -127.76 90.56 -68.91
CA GLU A 453 -128.84 90.85 -69.86
C GLU A 453 -130.13 91.29 -69.14
N LEU A 454 -130.54 90.56 -68.09
CA LEU A 454 -131.67 90.94 -67.22
C LEU A 454 -131.50 92.35 -66.60
N LYS A 455 -130.27 92.69 -66.18
CA LYS A 455 -129.97 94.02 -65.61
C LYS A 455 -130.02 95.13 -66.68
N ALA A 456 -129.61 94.85 -67.91
CA ALA A 456 -129.72 95.77 -69.03
C ALA A 456 -131.18 96.01 -69.45
N GLU A 457 -132.04 94.99 -69.36
CA GLU A 457 -133.47 95.13 -69.62
C GLU A 457 -134.18 95.96 -68.53
N MET A 458 -133.96 95.66 -67.25
CA MET A 458 -134.59 96.42 -66.15
C MET A 458 -134.21 97.91 -66.17
N SER A 459 -133.00 98.23 -66.63
CA SER A 459 -132.52 99.61 -66.79
C SER A 459 -133.32 100.44 -67.81
N ARG A 460 -134.09 99.82 -68.72
CA ARG A 460 -134.91 100.53 -69.73
C ARG A 460 -136.15 101.21 -69.14
N TYR A 461 -136.60 100.82 -67.95
CA TYR A 461 -137.85 101.32 -67.35
C TYR A 461 -137.67 102.58 -66.50
N LEU A 462 -136.46 102.84 -65.98
CA LEU A 462 -136.18 104.02 -65.13
C LEU A 462 -136.57 105.37 -65.76
N PRO A 463 -136.32 105.66 -67.06
CA PRO A 463 -136.72 106.93 -67.66
C PRO A 463 -138.24 107.14 -67.75
N LEU A 464 -139.03 106.06 -67.74
CA LEU A 464 -140.49 106.13 -67.77
C LEU A 464 -141.07 106.50 -66.40
N LEU A 465 -140.46 106.01 -65.32
CA LEU A 465 -140.83 106.35 -63.94
C LEU A 465 -140.58 107.84 -63.65
N ALA A 466 -139.41 108.36 -64.03
CA ALA A 466 -139.08 109.78 -63.89
C ALA A 466 -140.11 110.70 -64.59
N SER A 467 -140.45 110.39 -65.85
CA SER A 467 -141.45 111.13 -66.65
C SER A 467 -142.85 111.15 -66.02
N LEU A 468 -143.22 110.09 -65.29
CA LEU A 468 -144.50 110.02 -64.57
C LEU A 468 -144.48 110.88 -63.29
N SER A 469 -143.34 110.97 -62.61
CA SER A 469 -143.16 111.79 -61.41
C SER A 469 -143.34 113.28 -61.70
N ASP A 470 -142.77 113.77 -62.80
CA ASP A 470 -142.90 115.17 -63.23
C ASP A 470 -144.36 115.55 -63.51
N GLN A 471 -145.14 114.65 -64.13
CA GLN A 471 -146.56 114.87 -64.43
C GLN A 471 -147.42 114.97 -63.16
N ILE A 472 -147.16 114.12 -62.16
CA ILE A 472 -147.86 114.17 -60.86
C ILE A 472 -147.51 115.48 -60.12
N SER A 473 -146.24 115.89 -60.17
CA SER A 473 -145.75 117.16 -59.59
C SER A 473 -146.47 118.39 -60.17
N MET A 474 -146.85 118.36 -61.45
CA MET A 474 -147.64 119.44 -62.07
C MET A 474 -149.11 119.46 -61.64
N LEU A 475 -149.72 118.33 -61.25
CA LEU A 475 -151.08 118.33 -60.70
C LEU A 475 -151.11 118.90 -59.28
N GLU A 476 -150.17 118.52 -58.42
CA GLU A 476 -150.08 118.96 -57.02
C GLU A 476 -150.19 120.49 -56.89
N GLY A 477 -149.36 121.22 -57.64
CA GLY A 477 -149.34 122.68 -57.63
C GLY A 477 -150.62 123.38 -58.09
N GLY A 478 -151.46 122.73 -58.92
CA GLY A 478 -152.72 123.31 -59.41
C GLY A 478 -153.82 123.38 -58.35
N THR A 479 -153.79 122.49 -57.36
CA THR A 479 -154.90 122.27 -56.42
C THR A 479 -155.01 123.37 -55.33
N HIS A 480 -153.92 124.11 -55.07
CA HIS A 480 -153.83 125.04 -53.95
C HIS A 480 -154.64 126.34 -54.11
N LEU A 481 -155.17 126.66 -55.29
CA LEU A 481 -155.89 127.92 -55.57
C LEU A 481 -157.40 127.87 -55.28
N LEU A 482 -157.94 126.76 -54.73
CA LEU A 482 -159.38 126.52 -54.58
C LEU A 482 -159.89 126.26 -53.15
N SER A 483 -159.06 126.41 -52.11
CA SER A 483 -159.49 126.21 -50.70
C SER A 483 -159.10 127.38 -49.79
N ASP A 484 -159.99 128.36 -49.65
CA ASP A 484 -159.85 129.45 -48.69
C ASP A 484 -160.40 129.07 -47.30
N LYS A 485 -159.60 128.31 -46.54
CA LYS A 485 -159.65 128.19 -45.07
C LYS A 485 -158.49 127.35 -44.53
N GLU A 486 -158.05 127.69 -43.32
CA GLU A 486 -156.96 127.01 -42.60
C GLU A 486 -157.28 125.53 -42.33
N GLY A 487 -156.26 124.69 -42.51
CA GLY A 487 -156.28 123.26 -42.21
C GLY A 487 -154.89 122.68 -42.38
N ASN A 488 -154.11 122.66 -41.29
CA ASN A 488 -152.77 122.05 -41.31
C ASN A 488 -152.89 120.56 -41.61
N LEU A 489 -152.10 120.08 -42.56
CA LEU A 489 -151.75 118.67 -42.64
C LEU A 489 -150.23 118.57 -42.85
N GLU A 490 -149.49 118.54 -41.74
CA GLU A 490 -148.13 118.05 -41.77
C GLU A 490 -148.15 116.58 -42.21
N LEU A 491 -147.27 116.20 -43.13
CA LEU A 491 -146.78 114.82 -43.15
C LEU A 491 -145.27 114.84 -42.86
N VAL A 492 -144.96 114.19 -41.74
CA VAL A 492 -143.73 114.33 -40.97
C VAL A 492 -142.70 113.26 -41.39
N GLN A 493 -141.46 113.70 -41.65
CA GLN A 493 -140.20 112.91 -41.57
C GLN A 493 -140.10 111.70 -42.55
N ASP A 494 -139.00 110.94 -42.65
CA ASP A 494 -137.77 110.75 -41.83
C ASP A 494 -136.58 110.48 -42.80
N ASP A 495 -135.41 111.14 -42.75
CA ASP A 495 -134.26 111.11 -41.81
C ASP A 495 -133.23 109.96 -42.07
N ARG A 496 -132.01 110.11 -41.52
CA ARG A 496 -130.94 109.08 -41.33
C ARG A 496 -130.34 108.37 -42.56
N ARG A 497 -129.53 109.13 -43.29
CA ARG A 497 -128.04 109.01 -43.27
C ARG A 497 -127.46 107.63 -42.86
N GLY A 498 -126.95 106.87 -43.84
CA GLY A 498 -125.68 106.11 -43.66
C GLY A 498 -125.57 104.70 -44.26
N SER A 499 -124.99 104.58 -45.47
CA SER A 499 -124.05 103.50 -45.83
C SER A 499 -123.29 103.82 -47.14
N GLU A 500 -122.17 103.12 -47.36
CA GLU A 500 -121.28 103.22 -48.52
C GLU A 500 -120.84 101.79 -48.90
N PHE A 501 -120.89 101.28 -50.13
CA PHE A 501 -121.43 101.77 -51.42
C PHE A 501 -121.99 100.53 -52.19
N LEU A 502 -122.73 100.60 -53.30
CA LEU A 502 -123.06 101.72 -54.20
C LEU A 502 -124.48 101.48 -54.76
N ASP A 503 -125.37 102.46 -54.70
CA ASP A 503 -126.81 102.23 -54.87
C ASP A 503 -127.28 101.79 -56.27
N ILE A 504 -128.34 100.97 -56.25
CA ILE A 504 -129.34 100.92 -57.31
C ILE A 504 -130.61 101.58 -56.74
N PRO A 505 -131.06 102.73 -57.26
CA PRO A 505 -132.41 103.22 -56.99
C PRO A 505 -133.41 102.16 -57.46
N SER A 506 -134.08 101.51 -56.50
CA SER A 506 -135.10 100.52 -56.84
C SER A 506 -136.32 101.26 -57.35
N GLY A 507 -136.59 101.17 -58.66
CA GLY A 507 -137.75 101.80 -59.29
C GLY A 507 -139.11 101.36 -58.70
N VAL A 508 -139.13 100.28 -57.88
CA VAL A 508 -140.29 99.90 -57.07
C VAL A 508 -140.56 100.93 -55.96
N LEU A 509 -139.53 101.41 -55.26
CA LEU A 509 -139.66 102.43 -54.21
C LEU A 509 -140.05 103.80 -54.79
N GLU A 510 -139.55 104.12 -55.99
CA GLU A 510 -139.99 105.31 -56.73
C GLU A 510 -141.47 105.20 -57.14
N LEU A 511 -141.91 104.00 -57.59
CA LEU A 511 -143.31 103.76 -57.97
C LEU A 511 -144.27 103.81 -56.78
N ASP A 512 -143.92 103.21 -55.63
CA ASP A 512 -144.73 103.28 -54.40
C ASP A 512 -144.90 104.73 -53.91
N SER A 513 -143.83 105.53 -53.99
CA SER A 513 -143.85 106.98 -53.70
C SER A 513 -144.81 107.74 -54.63
N LEU A 514 -144.80 107.42 -55.92
CA LEU A 514 -145.75 108.00 -56.90
C LEU A 514 -147.20 107.62 -56.60
N ILE A 515 -147.47 106.37 -56.21
CA ILE A 515 -148.82 105.90 -55.89
C ILE A 515 -149.39 106.68 -54.68
N ALA A 516 -148.61 106.82 -53.61
CA ALA A 516 -149.01 107.57 -52.41
C ALA A 516 -149.35 109.04 -52.73
N ARG A 517 -148.57 109.71 -53.60
CA ARG A 517 -148.82 111.09 -54.04
C ARG A 517 -150.12 111.23 -54.83
N VAL A 518 -150.41 110.29 -55.73
CA VAL A 518 -151.66 110.27 -56.51
C VAL A 518 -152.88 110.06 -55.62
N GLU A 519 -152.79 109.23 -54.58
CA GLU A 519 -153.89 109.05 -53.62
C GLU A 519 -154.11 110.29 -52.74
N ALA A 520 -153.06 110.99 -52.31
CA ALA A 520 -153.20 112.26 -51.58
C ALA A 520 -153.94 113.33 -52.41
N LEU A 521 -153.55 113.50 -53.68
CA LEU A 521 -154.24 114.39 -54.64
C LEU A 521 -155.74 114.08 -54.75
N ARG A 522 -156.10 112.79 -54.83
CA ARG A 522 -157.49 112.33 -54.95
C ARG A 522 -158.36 112.72 -53.76
N VAL A 523 -157.81 112.76 -52.55
CA VAL A 523 -158.53 113.18 -51.33
C VAL A 523 -158.86 114.68 -51.39
N VAL A 524 -157.89 115.53 -51.76
CA VAL A 524 -158.09 116.99 -51.83
C VAL A 524 -159.17 117.36 -52.86
N ILE A 525 -159.18 116.71 -54.02
CA ILE A 525 -160.17 116.94 -55.08
C ILE A 525 -161.60 116.56 -54.63
N LEU A 526 -161.74 115.59 -53.71
CA LEU A 526 -163.04 115.21 -53.14
C LEU A 526 -163.53 116.25 -52.10
N ASP A 527 -162.67 116.72 -51.19
CA ASP A 527 -163.09 117.68 -50.15
C ASP A 527 -163.53 119.04 -50.74
N VAL A 528 -162.87 119.51 -51.80
CA VAL A 528 -163.30 120.72 -52.55
C VAL A 528 -164.71 120.55 -53.12
N LYS A 529 -165.05 119.35 -53.61
CA LYS A 529 -166.36 119.05 -54.19
C LYS A 529 -167.46 118.97 -53.13
N ASP A 530 -167.19 118.32 -52.00
CA ASP A 530 -168.12 118.19 -50.88
C ASP A 530 -168.46 119.54 -50.21
N ARG A 531 -167.62 120.58 -50.37
CA ARG A 531 -167.96 121.96 -50.00
C ARG A 531 -168.93 122.58 -51.01
N GLN A 532 -168.68 122.42 -52.30
CA GLN A 532 -169.51 122.99 -53.36
C GLN A 532 -170.95 122.45 -53.33
N ASP A 533 -171.13 121.15 -53.06
CA ASP A 533 -172.46 120.54 -52.93
C ASP A 533 -173.20 120.95 -51.63
N LYS A 534 -172.48 121.35 -50.57
CA LYS A 534 -173.07 121.95 -49.35
C LYS A 534 -173.57 123.38 -49.59
N GLU A 535 -172.81 124.20 -50.31
CA GLU A 535 -173.25 125.56 -50.68
C GLU A 535 -174.48 125.52 -51.59
N PHE A 536 -174.53 124.58 -52.54
CA PHE A 536 -175.70 124.38 -53.41
C PHE A 536 -176.97 124.01 -52.63
N THR A 537 -176.84 123.20 -51.56
CA THR A 537 -178.00 122.74 -50.77
C THR A 537 -178.52 123.81 -49.78
N GLU A 538 -177.67 124.67 -49.22
CA GLU A 538 -178.15 125.83 -48.46
C GLU A 538 -178.88 126.87 -49.33
N PHE A 539 -178.45 127.06 -50.58
CA PHE A 539 -179.14 127.95 -51.52
C PHE A 539 -180.51 127.41 -51.95
N ALA A 540 -180.63 126.10 -52.17
CA ALA A 540 -181.92 125.46 -52.47
C ALA A 540 -182.93 125.65 -51.33
N ALA A 541 -182.53 125.39 -50.08
CA ALA A 541 -183.41 125.49 -48.91
C ALA A 541 -183.98 126.91 -48.68
N LYS A 542 -183.25 127.97 -49.07
CA LYS A 542 -183.72 129.36 -48.96
C LYS A 542 -184.70 129.79 -50.07
N LEU A 543 -184.71 129.10 -51.21
CA LEU A 543 -185.65 129.40 -52.30
C LEU A 543 -186.99 128.68 -52.10
N GLU A 544 -186.96 127.41 -51.67
CA GLU A 544 -188.16 126.57 -51.51
C GLU A 544 -188.99 126.96 -50.27
N SER A 545 -188.39 127.64 -49.27
CA SER A 545 -189.11 128.26 -48.17
C SER A 545 -189.91 129.52 -48.55
N ALA A 546 -189.77 130.05 -49.77
CA ALA A 546 -190.37 131.32 -50.18
C ALA A 546 -191.63 131.16 -51.05
N ASN A 547 -191.69 130.16 -51.92
CA ASN A 547 -192.78 129.97 -52.88
C ASN A 547 -192.89 128.50 -53.28
N LEU A 548 -194.05 127.83 -53.23
CA LEU A 548 -195.42 128.19 -52.81
C LEU A 548 -196.04 126.87 -52.26
N GLU A 549 -196.90 126.82 -51.24
CA GLU A 549 -198.20 127.51 -51.12
C GLU A 549 -199.03 127.37 -52.42
N ILE A 550 -199.41 126.12 -52.75
CA ILE A 550 -199.85 125.61 -54.09
C ILE A 550 -198.61 125.16 -54.89
N GLN A 551 -198.39 123.88 -55.21
CA GLN A 551 -199.28 122.87 -55.83
C GLN A 551 -198.84 121.46 -55.33
N ASP A 552 -199.67 120.47 -55.02
CA ASP A 552 -200.79 119.81 -55.72
C ASP A 552 -200.45 119.01 -57.01
N LEU A 553 -200.87 117.74 -56.99
CA LEU A 553 -200.96 116.72 -58.07
C LEU A 553 -199.72 116.22 -58.88
N LYS A 554 -199.52 114.90 -58.73
CA LYS A 554 -199.39 113.83 -59.77
C LYS A 554 -198.02 113.44 -60.38
N SER A 555 -197.79 112.11 -60.24
CA SER A 555 -197.17 111.20 -61.23
C SER A 555 -195.63 111.29 -61.37
N ARG A 556 -194.91 110.37 -62.04
CA ARG A 556 -195.34 109.25 -62.91
C ARG A 556 -194.36 108.06 -62.90
N LYS A 557 -194.91 106.85 -63.12
CA LYS A 557 -194.23 105.58 -63.42
C LYS A 557 -193.57 105.59 -64.83
N GLY A 558 -192.32 105.16 -64.99
CA GLY A 558 -191.59 105.15 -66.28
C GLY A 558 -190.45 104.12 -66.40
N SER A 559 -190.22 103.58 -67.59
CA SER A 559 -189.32 102.44 -67.94
C SER A 559 -188.40 102.82 -69.12
N CYS A 560 -187.23 102.16 -69.33
CA CYS A 560 -186.85 101.49 -70.61
C CYS A 560 -185.39 100.95 -70.81
N ILE A 561 -185.26 99.63 -71.11
CA ILE A 561 -184.65 98.99 -72.33
C ILE A 561 -183.09 98.76 -72.59
N ARG A 562 -182.69 97.44 -72.62
CA ARG A 562 -181.75 96.61 -73.50
C ARG A 562 -180.21 96.96 -73.67
N HIS A 563 -179.22 96.14 -74.18
CA HIS A 563 -179.07 94.89 -75.04
C HIS A 563 -177.71 94.06 -74.90
N LYS A 564 -177.72 92.70 -75.16
CA LYS A 564 -176.82 91.69 -75.90
C LYS A 564 -175.22 91.45 -75.84
N GLU A 565 -174.80 90.13 -75.70
CA GLU A 565 -173.78 89.23 -76.45
C GLU A 565 -172.19 89.39 -76.39
N GLN A 566 -171.18 88.51 -76.74
CA GLN A 566 -170.80 87.09 -77.20
C GLN A 566 -169.20 86.88 -77.17
N TYR A 567 -168.30 85.86 -77.52
CA TYR A 567 -168.07 84.40 -77.95
C TYR A 567 -166.47 84.11 -78.04
N MET A 568 -165.71 82.98 -78.34
CA MET A 568 -165.63 81.45 -78.33
C MET A 568 -164.19 80.84 -78.75
N GLU A 569 -163.89 79.50 -78.64
CA GLU A 569 -162.77 78.56 -79.20
C GLU A 569 -161.23 78.65 -78.79
N ASP A 570 -160.19 77.75 -79.00
CA ASP A 570 -159.84 76.46 -79.75
C ASP A 570 -158.74 75.46 -79.09
N ASP A 571 -157.75 74.79 -79.78
CA ASP A 571 -157.12 73.43 -79.42
C ASP A 571 -155.62 73.03 -79.88
N ARG A 572 -155.12 71.78 -79.57
CA ARG A 572 -153.95 70.90 -80.08
C ARG A 572 -152.54 70.88 -79.37
N GLN A 573 -151.55 69.92 -79.47
CA GLN A 573 -151.29 68.40 -79.55
C GLN A 573 -149.72 68.12 -79.40
N LYS A 574 -148.96 66.97 -79.49
CA LYS A 574 -149.02 65.52 -79.97
C LYS A 574 -148.07 64.47 -79.23
N TYR A 575 -147.12 63.72 -79.89
CA TYR A 575 -146.35 62.46 -79.46
C TYR A 575 -144.83 62.41 -79.90
N ASP A 576 -143.92 61.37 -79.95
CA ASP A 576 -143.87 59.87 -80.20
C ASP A 576 -142.68 59.06 -79.49
N ALA A 577 -142.01 57.98 -80.07
CA ALA A 577 -141.28 56.88 -79.31
C ALA A 577 -140.11 56.00 -79.97
N ASP A 578 -139.50 55.04 -79.20
CA ASP A 578 -138.95 53.64 -79.55
C ASP A 578 -137.44 53.16 -79.31
N ASN A 579 -137.25 51.82 -79.11
CA ASN A 579 -136.13 50.86 -79.45
C ASN A 579 -135.23 50.10 -78.38
N SER A 580 -134.57 48.97 -78.77
CA SER A 580 -134.06 47.88 -77.85
C SER A 580 -132.91 46.92 -78.35
N LYS A 581 -132.50 45.92 -77.49
CA LYS A 581 -131.53 44.77 -77.64
C LYS A 581 -130.04 45.05 -77.27
N GLY A 582 -129.20 44.12 -76.77
CA GLY A 582 -129.40 42.78 -76.16
C GLY A 582 -128.36 41.69 -76.56
N LYS A 583 -127.62 41.06 -75.60
CA LYS A 583 -126.93 39.73 -75.71
C LYS A 583 -126.33 39.18 -74.38
N GLN A 584 -125.96 37.90 -74.34
CA GLN A 584 -125.60 37.07 -73.15
C GLN A 584 -124.69 35.87 -73.56
N ALA A 585 -124.25 35.05 -72.57
CA ALA A 585 -123.70 33.66 -72.65
C ALA A 585 -122.15 33.50 -72.78
N GLN A 586 -121.47 32.44 -72.28
CA GLN A 586 -121.74 31.37 -71.27
C GLN A 586 -120.49 30.45 -71.11
N ILE A 587 -120.37 29.73 -69.97
CA ILE A 587 -119.94 28.30 -69.76
C ILE A 587 -118.96 28.11 -68.59
N MET A 588 -119.22 27.09 -67.76
CA MET A 588 -118.29 26.35 -66.88
C MET A 588 -118.47 24.85 -67.16
N LYS A 589 -117.45 23.99 -66.94
CA LYS A 589 -117.64 22.53 -66.75
C LYS A 589 -116.38 21.72 -66.34
N ASP A 590 -116.66 20.44 -66.11
CA ASP A 590 -115.95 19.39 -65.38
C ASP A 590 -116.01 18.06 -66.20
N ILE A 591 -115.34 16.92 -65.90
CA ILE A 591 -114.54 16.45 -64.75
C ILE A 591 -113.46 15.44 -65.26
N GLU A 592 -112.55 15.02 -64.36
CA GLU A 592 -111.92 13.68 -64.26
C GLU A 592 -110.71 13.23 -65.13
N LEU A 593 -110.06 12.22 -64.54
CA LEU A 593 -108.85 11.42 -64.82
C LEU A 593 -108.71 10.93 -66.28
N ASP A 594 -107.55 10.49 -66.80
CA ASP A 594 -106.48 9.65 -66.21
C ASP A 594 -105.18 9.67 -67.07
N GLN A 595 -104.08 9.04 -66.61
CA GLN A 595 -102.89 8.59 -67.39
C GLN A 595 -101.98 9.68 -68.05
N VAL A 596 -100.63 9.65 -68.05
CA VAL A 596 -99.59 8.77 -67.46
C VAL A 596 -98.35 9.64 -67.08
N SER A 597 -97.69 9.38 -65.94
CA SER A 597 -96.22 9.49 -65.81
C SER A 597 -95.74 8.77 -64.53
N THR A 598 -94.61 8.06 -64.60
CA THR A 598 -94.17 7.15 -63.51
C THR A 598 -92.99 7.72 -62.71
N CYS A 599 -93.11 7.61 -61.39
CA CYS A 599 -92.16 7.95 -60.31
C CYS A 599 -90.79 7.22 -60.36
N PRO A 600 -89.81 7.53 -59.47
CA PRO A 600 -89.44 8.82 -58.82
C PRO A 600 -87.90 9.06 -58.70
N PRO A 601 -87.46 10.23 -58.20
CA PRO A 601 -86.11 10.45 -57.64
C PRO A 601 -86.01 10.09 -56.13
N TYR A 602 -84.78 10.11 -55.58
CA TYR A 602 -84.48 9.93 -54.14
C TYR A 602 -84.69 11.22 -53.31
N GLY A 603 -85.06 11.09 -52.03
CA GLY A 603 -85.17 12.20 -51.05
C GLY A 603 -85.32 11.73 -49.60
N SER A 604 -84.71 12.45 -48.65
CA SER A 604 -84.36 11.98 -47.28
C SER A 604 -85.47 12.01 -46.19
N GLY A 605 -85.22 11.26 -45.10
CA GLY A 605 -85.69 11.50 -43.72
C GLY A 605 -84.75 10.77 -42.74
N ALA A 606 -84.10 11.41 -41.76
CA ALA A 606 -84.60 11.99 -40.50
C ALA A 606 -84.74 10.95 -39.35
N ALA A 607 -84.31 11.16 -38.10
CA ALA A 607 -83.52 12.24 -37.45
C ALA A 607 -83.07 11.79 -36.00
N VAL A 608 -82.61 12.75 -35.16
CA VAL A 608 -82.55 12.74 -33.67
C VAL A 608 -81.19 12.42 -32.97
N TYR A 609 -80.82 13.31 -32.02
CA TYR A 609 -79.71 13.30 -31.02
C TYR A 609 -80.25 12.82 -29.62
N PRO A 610 -79.52 12.71 -28.45
CA PRO A 610 -78.21 13.30 -28.09
C PRO A 610 -77.27 12.51 -27.09
N LEU A 611 -76.16 13.15 -26.71
CA LEU A 611 -75.43 13.17 -25.40
C LEU A 611 -75.06 11.88 -24.59
N GLY A 612 -73.74 11.67 -24.43
CA GLY A 612 -73.03 11.61 -23.13
C GLY A 612 -72.93 10.30 -22.32
N GLY A 613 -71.82 10.13 -21.56
CA GLY A 613 -71.77 9.31 -20.34
C GLY A 613 -70.69 8.20 -20.19
N ASP A 614 -69.62 8.52 -19.45
CA ASP A 614 -68.85 7.70 -18.48
C ASP A 614 -68.41 6.21 -18.65
N ALA A 615 -67.10 6.04 -18.37
CA ALA A 615 -66.46 5.12 -17.39
C ALA A 615 -66.22 3.60 -17.65
N ASN A 616 -65.03 3.18 -17.19
CA ASN A 616 -64.58 1.83 -16.75
C ASN A 616 -64.39 0.73 -17.82
N ALA A 617 -63.44 -0.22 -17.70
CA ALA A 617 -62.22 -0.33 -16.85
C ALA A 617 -61.32 -1.49 -17.39
N GLU A 618 -60.10 -1.61 -16.85
CA GLU A 618 -59.21 -2.81 -16.90
C GLU A 618 -58.67 -3.21 -18.31
N LEU A 619 -57.52 -3.87 -18.49
CA LEU A 619 -56.69 -4.69 -17.57
C LEU A 619 -55.22 -4.22 -17.47
N ASP A 620 -54.51 -4.81 -16.50
CA ASP A 620 -53.23 -4.36 -15.94
C ASP A 620 -51.93 -4.68 -16.70
N ASP A 621 -50.88 -4.04 -16.17
CA ASP A 621 -49.45 -4.31 -16.27
C ASP A 621 -49.02 -5.67 -15.63
N GLU A 622 -47.72 -5.81 -15.38
CA GLU A 622 -47.02 -6.83 -14.57
C GLU A 622 -46.69 -8.16 -15.30
N MET A 623 -45.42 -8.41 -15.63
CA MET A 623 -44.26 -8.69 -14.75
C MET A 623 -44.30 -10.13 -14.18
N LEU A 624 -43.50 -11.02 -14.77
CA LEU A 624 -42.83 -12.08 -13.99
C LEU A 624 -41.49 -12.48 -14.61
N GLN A 625 -40.59 -12.95 -13.77
CA GLN A 625 -39.24 -13.42 -14.11
C GLN A 625 -39.27 -14.88 -14.60
N LEU A 626 -38.08 -15.51 -14.68
CA LEU A 626 -37.80 -16.95 -14.80
C LEU A 626 -37.68 -17.53 -16.22
N TRP A 627 -36.50 -17.36 -16.83
CA TRP A 627 -35.89 -18.35 -17.74
C TRP A 627 -34.38 -18.43 -17.53
N GLU A 628 -33.96 -19.19 -16.53
CA GLU A 628 -32.60 -19.73 -16.45
C GLU A 628 -32.41 -20.89 -17.45
N THR A 629 -31.16 -21.36 -17.58
CA THR A 629 -30.72 -22.54 -18.36
C THR A 629 -30.96 -22.51 -19.88
N ALA A 630 -29.86 -22.27 -20.61
CA ALA A 630 -29.62 -22.85 -21.93
C ALA A 630 -28.28 -23.61 -21.88
N GLU A 631 -28.30 -24.91 -22.16
CA GLU A 631 -27.12 -25.78 -22.10
C GLU A 631 -26.46 -25.97 -23.49
N LYS A 632 -25.12 -26.08 -23.46
CA LYS A 632 -24.26 -26.93 -24.31
C LYS A 632 -23.92 -26.56 -25.77
N ASP A 633 -22.68 -26.96 -26.06
CA ASP A 633 -22.08 -27.41 -27.32
C ASP A 633 -22.21 -26.56 -28.59
N CYS A 634 -21.06 -26.03 -29.01
CA CYS A 634 -20.56 -26.35 -30.35
C CYS A 634 -19.05 -26.64 -30.31
N LYS A 635 -18.60 -27.64 -31.08
CA LYS A 635 -17.21 -28.14 -31.08
C LYS A 635 -16.49 -27.72 -32.36
N SER A 636 -15.20 -27.42 -32.25
CA SER A 636 -14.27 -27.50 -33.38
C SER A 636 -12.92 -28.04 -32.93
N GLY A 637 -12.41 -29.04 -33.66
CA GLY A 637 -10.98 -29.37 -33.64
C GLY A 637 -10.17 -28.35 -34.47
N THR A 638 -8.93 -28.65 -34.87
CA THR A 638 -8.30 -29.98 -34.92
C THR A 638 -6.78 -29.83 -35.08
N ALA A 639 -6.01 -30.81 -34.59
CA ALA A 639 -4.66 -31.17 -35.09
C ALA A 639 -3.53 -30.14 -34.79
N LYS A 640 -2.23 -30.53 -34.72
CA LYS A 640 -1.57 -31.83 -34.90
C LYS A 640 -0.17 -31.83 -34.26
N SER A 641 0.29 -33.00 -33.78
CA SER A 641 1.69 -33.47 -33.82
C SER A 641 2.80 -32.70 -33.05
N SER A 642 3.90 -33.34 -32.61
CA SER A 642 4.22 -34.77 -32.40
C SER A 642 5.63 -34.93 -31.80
N SER A 643 5.93 -36.13 -31.26
CA SER A 643 7.29 -36.69 -31.07
C SER A 643 8.14 -36.09 -29.93
N SER A 644 9.01 -36.85 -29.26
CA SER A 644 9.11 -38.33 -29.04
C SER A 644 10.33 -38.63 -28.17
N GLU A 645 10.27 -39.65 -27.33
CA GLU A 645 11.47 -40.42 -26.95
C GLU A 645 11.10 -41.86 -26.55
N HIS A 646 12.08 -42.77 -26.55
CA HIS A 646 11.88 -44.22 -26.69
C HIS A 646 12.41 -45.07 -25.52
N ASP A 647 11.62 -46.07 -25.15
CA ASP A 647 11.95 -47.46 -24.78
C ASP A 647 13.03 -47.80 -23.72
N ILE A 648 12.90 -49.02 -23.18
CA ILE A 648 13.64 -49.58 -22.04
C ILE A 648 14.33 -50.89 -22.45
N GLN A 649 15.61 -51.04 -22.07
CA GLN A 649 16.34 -52.24 -21.59
C GLN A 649 17.83 -51.81 -21.42
N GLU A 650 18.77 -52.44 -20.69
CA GLU A 650 18.91 -53.77 -20.11
C GLU A 650 19.90 -53.69 -18.89
N VAL A 651 19.83 -54.64 -17.92
CA VAL A 651 20.97 -55.45 -17.33
C VAL A 651 22.27 -54.72 -16.86
N GLU A 652 22.90 -54.95 -15.69
CA GLU A 652 22.77 -56.00 -14.64
C GLU A 652 23.50 -55.67 -13.28
N GLU A 653 23.71 -56.71 -12.46
CA GLU A 653 24.76 -56.95 -11.45
C GLU A 653 24.59 -56.53 -9.96
N VAL A 654 24.42 -57.59 -9.15
CA VAL A 654 25.11 -57.90 -7.88
C VAL A 654 24.92 -56.96 -6.69
N LYS A 655 23.95 -57.34 -5.83
CA LYS A 655 24.11 -57.23 -4.38
C LYS A 655 25.10 -58.29 -3.90
N SER A 656 26.22 -57.89 -3.30
CA SER A 656 27.02 -58.80 -2.47
C SER A 656 26.36 -58.98 -1.10
N GLN A 657 26.27 -60.24 -0.66
CA GLN A 657 25.96 -60.57 0.74
C GLN A 657 27.27 -60.63 1.51
N TYR A 658 27.30 -60.20 2.77
CA TYR A 658 27.72 -61.10 3.85
C TYR A 658 27.17 -60.64 5.21
N THR A 659 26.96 -61.63 6.08
CA THR A 659 26.32 -61.54 7.39
C THR A 659 27.22 -60.96 8.48
N SER A 660 26.59 -60.51 9.57
CA SER A 660 27.21 -60.39 10.90
C SER A 660 26.31 -61.12 11.90
N PHE A 661 26.91 -61.89 12.82
CA PHE A 661 26.19 -62.85 13.66
C PHE A 661 26.29 -62.51 15.17
N GLU A 662 25.11 -62.46 15.78
CA GLU A 662 24.78 -62.64 17.21
C GLU A 662 25.89 -63.02 18.21
N ILE A 663 26.20 -62.10 19.14
CA ILE A 663 26.32 -62.34 20.60
C ILE A 663 25.74 -61.09 21.28
N ALA A 664 24.54 -61.05 21.87
CA ALA A 664 23.93 -61.84 22.95
C ALA A 664 24.17 -61.29 24.38
N ARG A 665 23.23 -60.43 24.80
CA ARG A 665 22.69 -60.29 26.17
C ARG A 665 23.64 -59.91 27.33
N GLY A 666 23.59 -58.63 27.70
CA GLY A 666 23.55 -58.19 29.10
C GLY A 666 22.22 -57.47 29.36
N ARG A 667 21.50 -57.83 30.44
CA ARG A 667 20.40 -57.04 31.03
C ARG A 667 20.90 -56.52 32.40
N ASP A 668 20.32 -55.53 33.08
CA ASP A 668 18.92 -55.14 33.23
C ASP A 668 18.72 -53.60 33.14
N GLN A 669 17.65 -53.12 32.50
CA GLN A 669 16.35 -52.70 33.07
C GLN A 669 16.46 -51.67 34.23
N GLY A 670 15.84 -50.49 34.18
CA GLY A 670 15.16 -49.82 33.06
C GLY A 670 13.98 -48.94 33.48
N ILE A 671 13.87 -47.74 32.91
CA ILE A 671 12.63 -46.94 32.88
C ILE A 671 12.38 -46.54 31.43
N ASN A 672 11.24 -46.95 30.88
CA ASN A 672 10.83 -46.54 29.53
C ASN A 672 10.23 -45.13 29.57
N ARG A 673 10.87 -44.16 28.92
CA ARG A 673 10.16 -43.02 28.34
C ARG A 673 10.57 -42.84 26.88
N LEU A 674 10.29 -43.88 26.10
CA LEU A 674 10.43 -43.91 24.65
C LEU A 674 9.35 -43.01 24.02
N GLU A 675 9.53 -41.70 24.07
CA GLU A 675 8.77 -40.77 23.23
C GLU A 675 9.24 -40.91 21.78
N ILE A 676 8.65 -41.92 21.13
CA ILE A 676 8.42 -41.88 19.69
C ILE A 676 7.59 -40.62 19.45
N SER A 677 8.25 -39.54 19.00
CA SER A 677 7.54 -38.40 18.42
C SER A 677 6.83 -38.87 17.17
N THR A 678 5.58 -39.32 17.34
CA THR A 678 4.60 -39.44 16.27
C THR A 678 4.64 -38.15 15.47
N ALA A 679 4.75 -38.25 14.15
CA ALA A 679 4.95 -37.09 13.28
C ALA A 679 3.69 -36.21 13.22
N THR A 680 3.48 -35.39 14.26
CA THR A 680 2.78 -34.12 14.13
C THR A 680 3.46 -33.37 13.00
N LEU A 681 2.71 -32.98 11.97
CA LEU A 681 3.25 -32.17 10.89
C LEU A 681 3.62 -30.81 11.48
N GLU A 682 4.88 -30.64 11.85
CA GLU A 682 5.45 -29.33 12.17
C GLU A 682 5.23 -28.43 10.94
N PRO A 683 4.41 -27.36 11.04
CA PRO A 683 4.08 -26.51 9.91
C PRO A 683 5.36 -26.04 9.23
N GLN A 684 5.41 -26.06 7.90
CA GLN A 684 6.64 -25.82 7.17
C GLN A 684 7.30 -24.47 7.52
N GLN A 685 6.48 -23.45 7.80
CA GLN A 685 6.92 -22.14 8.31
C GLN A 685 7.62 -22.23 9.69
N LEU A 686 7.15 -23.08 10.59
CA LEU A 686 7.74 -23.27 11.92
C LEU A 686 9.10 -23.98 11.80
N TRP A 687 9.20 -24.98 10.93
CA TRP A 687 10.48 -25.63 10.63
C TRP A 687 11.51 -24.67 10.00
N THR A 688 11.10 -23.91 8.98
CA THR A 688 11.98 -22.92 8.33
C THR A 688 12.41 -21.87 9.36
N LYS A 689 11.51 -21.41 10.25
CA LYS A 689 11.89 -20.54 11.37
C LYS A 689 12.93 -21.20 12.28
N ASN A 690 12.66 -22.41 12.79
CA ASN A 690 13.54 -23.11 13.72
C ASN A 690 14.94 -23.38 13.13
N VAL A 691 15.02 -23.69 11.84
CA VAL A 691 16.29 -23.85 11.11
C VAL A 691 17.03 -22.52 10.95
N LEU A 692 16.35 -21.45 10.52
CA LEU A 692 16.97 -20.13 10.35
C LEU A 692 17.40 -19.52 11.68
N GLU A 693 16.61 -19.68 12.73
CA GLU A 693 16.92 -19.24 14.11
C GLU A 693 18.16 -19.97 14.63
N LYS A 694 18.30 -21.29 14.38
CA LYS A 694 19.48 -22.05 14.76
C LYS A 694 20.73 -21.67 13.94
N LEU A 695 20.58 -21.47 12.63
CA LEU A 695 21.68 -21.01 11.75
C LEU A 695 22.15 -19.58 12.10
N ALA A 696 21.23 -18.68 12.44
CA ALA A 696 21.53 -17.35 12.94
C ALA A 696 22.28 -17.38 14.28
N THR A 697 21.84 -18.24 15.22
CA THR A 697 22.54 -18.49 16.49
C THR A 697 23.97 -19.00 16.24
N ASP A 698 24.13 -19.97 15.34
CA ASP A 698 25.44 -20.51 14.97
C ASP A 698 26.33 -19.47 14.26
N ALA A 699 25.74 -18.55 13.48
CA ALA A 699 26.46 -17.45 12.83
C ALA A 699 26.94 -16.39 13.84
N GLN A 700 26.11 -16.07 14.85
CA GLN A 700 26.51 -15.21 15.96
C GLN A 700 27.63 -15.85 16.79
N GLY A 701 27.55 -17.16 17.04
CA GLY A 701 28.64 -17.93 17.67
C GLY A 701 29.96 -17.85 16.88
N LEU A 702 29.92 -18.06 15.56
CA LEU A 702 31.09 -17.93 14.69
C LEU A 702 31.72 -16.53 14.71
N LEU A 703 30.91 -15.46 14.79
CA LEU A 703 31.41 -14.10 14.93
C LEU A 703 32.10 -13.85 16.28
N ILE A 704 31.58 -14.44 17.37
CA ILE A 704 32.21 -14.38 18.70
C ILE A 704 33.54 -15.13 18.72
N ILE A 705 33.58 -16.34 18.14
CA ILE A 705 34.81 -17.14 17.98
C ILE A 705 35.83 -16.35 17.15
N GLN A 706 35.42 -15.73 16.03
CA GLN A 706 36.30 -14.93 15.18
C GLN A 706 36.88 -13.70 15.89
N ALA A 707 36.06 -12.97 16.67
CA ALA A 707 36.52 -11.84 17.47
C ALA A 707 37.53 -12.28 18.55
N SER A 708 37.29 -13.43 19.19
CA SER A 708 38.18 -13.97 20.22
C SER A 708 39.48 -14.56 19.65
N ILE A 709 39.48 -15.11 18.42
CA ILE A 709 40.70 -15.45 17.66
C ILE A 709 41.58 -14.21 17.47
N GLU A 710 41.00 -13.07 17.10
CA GLU A 710 41.75 -11.83 16.87
C GLU A 710 42.32 -11.24 18.18
N GLU A 711 41.58 -11.33 19.30
CA GLU A 711 42.12 -10.99 20.63
C GLU A 711 43.32 -11.88 21.02
N VAL A 712 43.23 -13.19 20.73
CA VAL A 712 44.32 -14.14 20.98
C VAL A 712 45.54 -13.85 20.09
N LYS A 713 45.34 -13.53 18.81
CA LYS A 713 46.42 -13.06 17.93
C LYS A 713 47.14 -11.85 18.51
N GLN A 714 46.41 -10.84 18.98
CA GLN A 714 47.00 -9.63 19.54
C GLN A 714 47.83 -9.90 20.82
N LYS A 715 47.43 -10.87 21.66
CA LYS A 715 48.23 -11.33 22.81
C LYS A 715 49.54 -12.01 22.37
N ILE A 716 49.47 -12.90 21.39
CA ILE A 716 50.64 -13.56 20.77
C ILE A 716 51.58 -12.53 20.10
N GLU A 717 51.04 -11.49 19.46
CA GLU A 717 51.84 -10.47 18.78
C GLU A 717 52.49 -9.50 19.80
N GLY A 718 51.77 -9.09 20.84
CA GLY A 718 52.24 -8.18 21.88
C GLY A 718 53.42 -8.74 22.69
N THR A 719 53.43 -10.05 22.94
CA THR A 719 54.50 -10.76 23.66
C THR A 719 55.78 -10.97 22.83
N SER A 720 55.70 -10.88 21.49
CA SER A 720 56.79 -11.23 20.55
C SER A 720 58.05 -10.35 20.60
N LYS A 721 58.03 -9.18 21.26
CA LYS A 721 59.10 -8.17 21.21
C LYS A 721 60.43 -8.57 21.89
N GLY A 722 60.52 -9.77 22.48
CA GLY A 722 61.74 -10.29 23.10
C GLY A 722 62.44 -11.35 22.25
N LYS A 723 63.68 -11.08 21.78
CA LYS A 723 64.54 -12.09 21.12
C LYS A 723 64.89 -13.22 22.09
N SER A 724 64.16 -14.32 22.02
CA SER A 724 64.17 -15.44 22.98
C SER A 724 63.96 -16.76 22.23
N PRO A 725 64.57 -17.88 22.66
CA PRO A 725 64.37 -19.19 22.01
C PRO A 725 62.94 -19.76 22.19
N MET A 726 62.08 -19.12 22.98
CA MET A 726 60.71 -19.59 23.25
C MET A 726 59.70 -19.25 22.14
N SER A 727 60.16 -18.74 20.99
CA SER A 727 59.29 -18.46 19.84
C SER A 727 58.71 -19.72 19.18
N SER A 728 59.29 -20.91 19.42
CA SER A 728 58.82 -22.19 18.87
C SER A 728 57.40 -22.55 19.33
N GLU A 729 57.14 -22.54 20.63
CA GLU A 729 55.84 -22.90 21.21
C GLU A 729 54.75 -21.91 20.75
N TYR A 730 55.03 -20.60 20.79
CA TYR A 730 54.13 -19.58 20.23
C TYR A 730 53.94 -19.71 18.71
N SER A 731 54.92 -20.21 17.96
CA SER A 731 54.76 -20.46 16.52
C SER A 731 53.86 -21.68 16.25
N SER A 732 53.94 -22.74 17.07
CA SER A 732 53.02 -23.88 16.99
C SER A 732 51.59 -23.48 17.34
N ILE A 733 51.41 -22.64 18.36
CA ILE A 733 50.11 -22.10 18.75
C ILE A 733 49.56 -21.18 17.66
N ARG A 734 50.40 -20.31 17.08
CA ARG A 734 50.01 -19.44 15.95
C ARG A 734 49.54 -20.25 14.74
N ALA A 735 50.19 -21.38 14.44
CA ALA A 735 49.77 -22.28 13.37
C ALA A 735 48.40 -22.94 13.66
N GLN A 736 48.20 -23.49 14.86
CA GLN A 736 46.90 -24.08 15.26
C GLN A 736 45.78 -23.04 15.27
N LEU A 737 46.04 -21.82 15.74
CA LEU A 737 45.08 -20.72 15.72
C LEU A 737 44.67 -20.32 14.29
N GLN A 738 45.61 -20.37 13.34
CA GLN A 738 45.37 -20.11 11.93
C GLN A 738 44.60 -21.25 11.23
N GLU A 739 44.75 -22.49 11.70
CA GLU A 739 43.96 -23.66 11.26
C GLU A 739 42.50 -23.58 11.75
N ILE A 740 42.28 -23.17 13.01
CA ILE A 740 40.94 -22.88 13.54
C ILE A 740 40.31 -21.69 12.78
N GLU A 741 41.05 -20.61 12.52
CA GLU A 741 40.57 -19.47 11.74
C GLU A 741 40.08 -19.87 10.34
N GLY A 742 40.87 -20.68 9.61
CA GLY A 742 40.44 -21.24 8.33
C GLY A 742 39.17 -22.07 8.45
N SER A 743 39.10 -22.92 9.48
CA SER A 743 37.93 -23.77 9.76
C SER A 743 36.67 -23.00 10.16
N VAL A 744 36.82 -21.83 10.81
CA VAL A 744 35.74 -20.87 11.12
C VAL A 744 35.26 -20.18 9.85
N LEU A 745 36.16 -19.72 8.96
CA LEU A 745 35.80 -19.11 7.68
C LEU A 745 35.06 -20.09 6.76
N GLU A 746 35.50 -21.35 6.67
CA GLU A 746 34.74 -22.41 6.01
C GLU A 746 33.33 -22.57 6.59
N GLN A 747 33.22 -22.56 7.93
CA GLN A 747 31.97 -22.81 8.63
C GLN A 747 31.00 -21.63 8.49
N ILE A 748 31.48 -20.38 8.41
CA ILE A 748 30.69 -19.21 8.03
C ILE A 748 30.17 -19.35 6.59
N GLY A 749 31.03 -19.76 5.65
CA GLY A 749 30.63 -20.04 4.27
C GLY A 749 29.54 -21.12 4.18
N PHE A 750 29.74 -22.24 4.87
CA PHE A 750 28.78 -23.35 4.96
C PHE A 750 27.44 -22.93 5.58
N ASN A 751 27.47 -22.21 6.71
CA ASN A 751 26.28 -21.68 7.36
C ASN A 751 25.50 -20.75 6.39
N SER A 752 26.16 -19.79 5.74
CA SER A 752 25.52 -18.92 4.75
C SER A 752 24.89 -19.67 3.56
N SER A 753 25.45 -20.83 3.18
CA SER A 753 24.88 -21.72 2.16
C SER A 753 23.62 -22.45 2.67
N LEU A 754 23.61 -22.87 3.94
CA LEU A 754 22.43 -23.49 4.57
C LEU A 754 21.30 -22.48 4.78
N THR A 755 21.60 -21.26 5.20
CA THR A 755 20.62 -20.18 5.35
C THR A 755 19.89 -19.94 4.02
N LYS A 756 20.64 -19.73 2.94
CA LYS A 756 20.07 -19.58 1.58
C LYS A 756 19.26 -20.79 1.13
N LYS A 757 19.64 -22.02 1.50
CA LYS A 757 18.88 -23.25 1.19
C LYS A 757 17.58 -23.37 1.99
N ALA A 758 17.54 -22.84 3.21
CA ALA A 758 16.33 -22.81 4.04
C ALA A 758 15.38 -21.67 3.65
N GLU A 759 15.91 -20.49 3.30
CA GLU A 759 15.16 -19.34 2.79
C GLU A 759 14.46 -19.65 1.45
N ASN A 760 15.15 -20.31 0.52
CA ASN A 760 14.62 -20.66 -0.80
C ASN A 760 13.84 -21.99 -0.82
N TYR A 761 13.50 -22.58 0.33
CA TYR A 761 12.77 -23.84 0.39
C TYR A 761 11.26 -23.60 0.13
N PRO A 762 10.66 -24.17 -0.94
CA PRO A 762 9.36 -23.72 -1.44
C PRO A 762 8.22 -24.02 -0.47
N ALA A 763 7.55 -22.97 0.03
CA ALA A 763 6.60 -23.02 1.14
C ALA A 763 5.28 -23.81 0.91
N PHE A 764 5.13 -24.50 -0.23
CA PHE A 764 3.90 -25.21 -0.60
C PHE A 764 4.14 -26.34 -1.62
N GLU A 765 4.74 -27.45 -1.18
CA GLU A 765 4.73 -28.70 -1.97
C GLU A 765 3.35 -29.38 -1.85
N VAL A 766 2.57 -29.35 -2.93
CA VAL A 766 1.20 -29.93 -2.98
C VAL A 766 1.21 -31.47 -2.97
N ASN A 767 2.31 -32.08 -3.40
CA ASN A 767 2.45 -33.53 -3.48
C ASN A 767 3.15 -34.05 -2.21
N ALA A 768 2.41 -34.76 -1.37
CA ALA A 768 2.91 -35.38 -0.13
C ALA A 768 3.72 -36.68 -0.40
N ASP A 769 4.56 -36.67 -1.43
CA ASP A 769 5.47 -37.76 -1.75
C ASP A 769 6.64 -37.81 -0.76
N LEU A 770 7.25 -38.99 -0.59
CA LEU A 770 8.26 -39.27 0.44
C LEU A 770 9.57 -38.44 0.34
N GLU A 771 9.73 -37.69 -0.75
CA GLU A 771 10.97 -37.02 -1.15
C GLU A 771 11.18 -35.68 -0.43
N GLY A 772 10.14 -34.85 -0.26
CA GLY A 772 10.22 -33.57 0.44
C GLY A 772 10.66 -33.72 1.90
N TYR A 773 10.13 -34.70 2.61
CA TYR A 773 10.58 -35.06 3.96
C TYR A 773 12.04 -35.53 4.02
N SER A 774 12.52 -36.21 2.98
CA SER A 774 13.92 -36.64 2.85
C SER A 774 14.84 -35.42 2.71
N SER A 775 14.48 -34.45 1.87
CA SER A 775 15.20 -33.18 1.70
C SER A 775 15.19 -32.32 2.97
N ARG A 776 14.03 -32.15 3.59
CA ARG A 776 13.87 -31.40 4.86
C ARG A 776 14.70 -32.01 6.00
N ARG A 777 14.75 -33.35 6.10
CA ARG A 777 15.63 -34.04 7.06
C ARG A 777 17.10 -33.81 6.75
N LYS A 778 17.54 -33.94 5.50
CA LYS A 778 18.95 -33.71 5.08
C LYS A 778 19.43 -32.29 5.44
N ILE A 779 18.58 -31.27 5.22
CA ILE A 779 18.90 -29.88 5.62
C ILE A 779 19.06 -29.80 7.14
N SER A 780 18.09 -30.34 7.90
CA SER A 780 18.13 -30.34 9.37
C SER A 780 19.37 -31.06 9.94
N GLU A 781 19.77 -32.18 9.35
CA GLU A 781 21.01 -32.89 9.70
C GLU A 781 22.28 -32.08 9.35
N GLN A 782 22.28 -31.32 8.25
CA GLN A 782 23.41 -30.46 7.88
C GLN A 782 23.52 -29.25 8.82
N VAL A 783 22.40 -28.69 9.27
CA VAL A 783 22.34 -27.65 10.31
C VAL A 783 22.91 -28.18 11.62
N GLN A 784 22.44 -29.35 12.07
CA GLN A 784 22.93 -29.99 13.30
C GLN A 784 24.44 -30.29 13.25
N LYS A 785 24.92 -30.93 12.17
CA LYS A 785 26.36 -31.21 11.95
C LYS A 785 27.19 -29.92 11.84
N GLY A 786 26.59 -28.85 11.32
CA GLY A 786 27.17 -27.51 11.30
C GLY A 786 27.34 -26.94 12.70
N SER A 787 26.27 -26.95 13.51
CA SER A 787 26.30 -26.49 14.90
C SER A 787 27.31 -27.25 15.76
N GLU A 788 27.42 -28.56 15.57
CA GLU A 788 28.46 -29.39 16.19
C GLU A 788 29.88 -28.99 15.76
N LYS A 789 30.09 -28.51 14.51
CA LYS A 789 31.41 -27.97 14.09
C LYS A 789 31.65 -26.60 14.74
N VAL A 790 30.64 -25.74 14.92
CA VAL A 790 30.77 -24.47 15.68
C VAL A 790 31.18 -24.75 17.13
N ALA A 791 30.48 -25.65 17.82
CA ALA A 791 30.78 -26.01 19.21
C ALA A 791 32.18 -26.64 19.38
N ARG A 792 32.65 -27.45 18.41
CA ARG A 792 34.03 -27.97 18.42
C ARG A 792 35.07 -26.86 18.25
N LEU A 793 34.84 -25.89 17.36
CA LEU A 793 35.77 -24.78 17.10
C LEU A 793 35.91 -23.84 18.31
N ASP A 794 34.81 -23.57 19.03
CA ASP A 794 34.86 -22.83 20.30
C ASP A 794 35.68 -23.58 21.37
N LEU A 795 35.40 -24.87 21.57
CA LEU A 795 36.15 -25.73 22.49
C LEU A 795 37.65 -25.82 22.14
N GLU A 796 38.01 -25.79 20.86
CA GLU A 796 39.41 -25.80 20.39
C GLU A 796 40.09 -24.44 20.59
N LEU A 797 39.38 -23.33 20.40
CA LEU A 797 39.88 -21.99 20.74
C LEU A 797 40.12 -21.86 22.26
N GLN A 798 39.20 -22.34 23.09
CA GLN A 798 39.33 -22.34 24.55
C GLN A 798 40.56 -23.16 25.01
N LYS A 799 40.85 -24.30 24.36
CA LYS A 799 42.09 -25.06 24.61
C LYS A 799 43.33 -24.25 24.26
N ILE A 800 43.36 -23.55 23.13
CA ILE A 800 44.47 -22.67 22.77
C ILE A 800 44.65 -21.54 23.79
N GLN A 801 43.56 -20.90 24.23
CA GLN A 801 43.59 -19.85 25.26
C GLN A 801 44.15 -20.37 26.59
N TYR A 802 43.74 -21.56 27.04
CA TYR A 802 44.27 -22.19 28.24
C TYR A 802 45.76 -22.52 28.13
N VAL A 803 46.22 -23.04 26.98
CA VAL A 803 47.64 -23.32 26.74
C VAL A 803 48.45 -22.01 26.74
N LEU A 804 47.95 -20.94 26.13
CA LEU A 804 48.60 -19.62 26.17
C LEU A 804 48.69 -19.04 27.58
N LEU A 805 47.60 -19.08 28.35
CA LEU A 805 47.59 -18.62 29.74
C LEU A 805 48.65 -19.35 30.57
N LYS A 806 48.74 -20.68 30.42
CA LYS A 806 49.74 -21.51 31.08
C LYS A 806 51.18 -21.16 30.67
N LEU A 807 51.42 -20.85 29.39
CA LEU A 807 52.73 -20.34 28.96
C LEU A 807 53.03 -18.96 29.54
N GLU A 808 52.04 -18.05 29.62
CA GLU A 808 52.20 -16.73 30.22
C GLU A 808 52.50 -16.80 31.73
N GLU A 809 51.85 -17.70 32.47
CA GLU A 809 52.17 -18.01 33.87
C GLU A 809 53.59 -18.57 34.03
N GLU A 810 53.99 -19.53 33.17
CA GLU A 810 55.36 -20.02 33.14
C GLU A 810 56.37 -18.91 32.81
N HIS A 811 56.02 -17.97 31.94
CA HIS A 811 56.84 -16.81 31.60
C HIS A 811 56.98 -15.83 32.76
N GLU A 812 55.89 -15.52 33.48
CA GLU A 812 55.96 -14.73 34.71
C GLU A 812 56.84 -15.41 35.77
N PHE A 813 56.63 -16.70 36.02
CA PHE A 813 57.45 -17.46 36.97
C PHE A 813 58.94 -17.47 36.57
N LYS A 814 59.25 -17.63 35.28
CA LYS A 814 60.61 -17.53 34.73
C LYS A 814 61.17 -16.10 34.87
N ARG A 815 60.37 -15.05 34.63
CA ARG A 815 60.77 -13.63 34.83
C ARG A 815 61.09 -13.33 36.29
N VAL A 816 60.21 -13.69 37.23
CA VAL A 816 60.39 -13.49 38.67
C VAL A 816 61.65 -14.22 39.17
N LYS A 817 61.86 -15.48 38.77
CA LYS A 817 63.00 -16.30 39.19
C LYS A 817 64.34 -15.82 38.61
N VAL A 818 64.33 -15.15 37.46
CA VAL A 818 65.51 -14.45 36.90
C VAL A 818 65.76 -13.12 37.60
N SER A 819 64.71 -12.36 37.93
CA SER A 819 64.81 -11.13 38.73
C SER A 819 65.45 -11.41 40.10
N GLU A 820 64.98 -12.46 40.79
CA GLU A 820 65.49 -12.85 42.10
C GLU A 820 66.98 -13.23 42.06
N LYS A 821 67.42 -13.98 41.04
CA LYS A 821 68.84 -14.26 40.79
C LYS A 821 69.65 -12.99 40.52
N ARG A 822 69.06 -11.97 39.90
CA ARG A 822 69.73 -10.68 39.60
C ARG A 822 69.85 -9.77 40.81
N SER A 823 68.99 -9.94 41.82
CA SER A 823 69.08 -9.24 43.12
C SER A 823 70.03 -9.91 44.14
N ARG A 824 70.35 -11.21 43.96
CA ARG A 824 71.24 -11.96 44.86
C ARG A 824 72.72 -11.73 44.52
N LEU A 825 73.26 -10.55 44.86
CA LEU A 825 74.71 -10.32 44.89
C LEU A 825 75.37 -11.31 45.86
N LEU A 826 76.42 -12.02 45.40
CA LEU A 826 77.12 -12.99 46.24
C LEU A 826 78.02 -12.25 47.24
N LEU A 827 77.95 -12.61 48.53
CA LEU A 827 78.80 -12.01 49.57
C LEU A 827 80.31 -12.15 49.25
N ARG A 828 80.68 -13.18 48.49
CA ARG A 828 82.03 -13.43 47.99
C ARG A 828 82.61 -12.23 47.22
N ASP A 829 81.78 -11.58 46.42
CA ASP A 829 82.18 -10.47 45.54
C ASP A 829 82.46 -9.18 46.34
N TYR A 830 81.94 -9.12 47.57
CA TYR A 830 82.19 -8.04 48.54
C TYR A 830 83.46 -8.27 49.39
N VAL A 831 83.92 -9.52 49.50
CA VAL A 831 85.00 -9.92 50.45
C VAL A 831 86.38 -9.99 49.79
N TYR A 832 86.46 -10.29 48.49
CA TYR A 832 87.74 -10.53 47.80
C TYR A 832 88.25 -9.36 46.91
N ALA A 833 87.67 -8.17 47.03
CA ALA A 833 88.04 -6.99 46.24
C ALA A 833 89.35 -6.32 46.72
N LYS A 834 90.51 -6.98 46.62
CA LYS A 834 91.81 -6.41 47.01
C LYS A 834 93.01 -6.96 46.22
N LYS A 835 93.48 -6.16 45.24
CA LYS A 835 94.63 -6.41 44.34
C LYS A 835 94.42 -7.59 43.37
N ASP A 836 95.04 -7.61 42.18
CA ASP A 836 96.21 -6.84 41.72
C ASP A 836 95.96 -5.86 40.56
N LYS A 837 97.03 -5.20 40.10
CA LYS A 837 97.06 -4.25 38.97
C LYS A 837 97.52 -4.95 37.69
N ASN A 838 96.95 -4.60 36.54
CA ASN A 838 97.60 -3.88 35.43
C ASN A 838 96.64 -3.74 34.23
N ASP A 839 96.83 -2.68 33.45
CA ASP A 839 96.58 -2.47 32.00
C ASP A 839 95.46 -3.25 31.26
N ALA A 840 94.61 -2.63 30.42
CA ALA A 840 94.41 -1.23 30.03
C ALA A 840 93.04 -1.08 29.32
N GLY A 841 92.57 0.15 28.98
CA GLY A 841 91.48 0.31 27.99
C GLY A 841 90.36 1.34 28.24
N GLN A 842 90.70 2.63 28.27
CA GLN A 842 89.88 3.76 27.75
C GLN A 842 88.34 3.91 27.98
N LYS A 843 87.99 5.06 28.60
CA LYS A 843 86.94 6.05 28.19
C LYS A 843 85.44 5.89 28.59
N LYS A 844 85.04 6.79 29.49
CA LYS A 844 83.75 7.56 29.56
C LYS A 844 82.48 6.75 29.95
N LYS A 845 81.41 7.34 30.53
CA LYS A 845 81.00 8.76 30.74
C LYS A 845 80.56 9.05 32.21
N SER A 846 80.68 10.33 32.60
CA SER A 846 79.90 11.09 33.60
C SER A 846 79.22 10.40 34.80
N ARG A 847 79.62 10.81 36.02
CA ARG A 847 78.71 10.96 37.18
C ARG A 847 78.55 12.44 37.52
N VAL A 848 77.33 12.85 37.90
CA VAL A 848 77.04 14.06 38.69
C VAL A 848 76.09 13.60 39.81
N PRO A 849 76.27 13.99 41.08
CA PRO A 849 75.57 13.36 42.20
C PRO A 849 74.23 14.02 42.51
N PHE A 850 73.29 13.25 43.05
CA PHE A 850 72.12 13.78 43.77
C PHE A 850 72.20 13.41 45.25
N CYS A 851 72.36 14.43 46.08
CA CYS A 851 71.97 14.41 47.49
C CYS A 851 70.54 15.00 47.56
N GLY A 852 69.66 14.40 48.36
CA GLY A 852 68.27 14.85 48.51
C GLY A 852 67.68 14.31 49.80
N CYS A 853 67.41 15.20 50.76
CA CYS A 853 67.03 14.81 52.13
C CYS A 853 65.56 14.37 52.25
N VAL A 854 65.29 13.55 53.27
CA VAL A 854 63.95 13.09 53.66
C VAL A 854 63.07 14.26 54.13
N ARG A 855 61.80 14.26 53.71
CA ARG A 855 60.68 14.85 54.46
C ARG A 855 59.45 13.91 54.39
N PRO A 856 58.73 13.67 55.49
CA PRO A 856 57.49 12.89 55.48
C PRO A 856 56.31 13.72 54.96
N LYS A 857 55.28 13.05 54.42
CA LYS A 857 53.96 13.65 54.16
C LYS A 857 53.12 13.66 55.43
N THR A 858 52.38 14.74 55.66
CA THR A 858 51.20 14.76 56.55
C THR A 858 49.92 14.68 55.71
N MET A 859 48.87 14.08 56.27
CA MET A 859 47.54 14.00 55.65
C MET A 859 46.79 15.33 55.74
N THR A 860 45.97 15.62 54.72
CA THR A 860 44.66 16.30 54.85
C THR A 860 43.85 16.05 53.58
N GLU A 861 42.68 15.43 53.77
CA GLU A 861 41.46 15.62 52.96
C GLU A 861 40.88 17.04 53.21
N PRO A 862 39.87 17.52 52.44
CA PRO A 862 39.06 16.84 51.41
C PRO A 862 39.46 17.13 49.96
#